data_AF-A0A0H1BA80-F1
#
_entry.id   AF-A0A0H1BA80-F1
#
_cell.length_a   1.000
_cell.length_b   1.000
_cell.length_c   1.000
_cell.angle_alpha   90.00
_cell.angle_beta   90.00
_cell.angle_gamma   90.00
#
_symmetry.space_group_name_H-M   'P 1'
#
loop_
_entity.id
_entity.type
_entity.pdbx_description
1 polymer ?
#
loop_
_entity_poly.entity_id
_entity_poly.type
_entity_poly.pdbx_seq_one_letter_code
_entity_poly.pdbx_strand_id
1 'polypeptide(L)'
;MAGIHSAQQESQALIDESLQLIQALNAPGNAAIAKSIQERLQALQKSESGWAIADGLLASDDTNARFFGALTLTVKIHQDWDHLGAEKAKDLLEHLTNLFILMVSRNESAVAMRKFMSTLTTFFFKPEAPWTHCIRHVAMSMASGKYLSEDQCEQGNFEKLALPSLSYERMLPLLSFSTILAEESSRYALNEDLRGRFGPNLRDALYLVQFVLEQVSNFKRDGNQPSLSEQLNKLAIEAMKSLNAWLIAIRGDRISPGDLAKVVAVPLNYSVQFLAVPELAEMAMELLAEILNSHAKLLGAEHLTAILQFLSGNFGEKYALALLNADYDEDSMRFLDLLLRYATTEHIQLFTGELNEQKQRILFLLHTLFRGTGFVEVDDKASPLLLEYWTEAADDISDYIMQGEMDIYSTRAKGEFAQVIADCYDKLRYPDPSVLKEWDDDDVRNFNGFRRDFADFLLATFPLLGFELVEKLVERATSSMNSQIWDGFEVAIFCLGFLADSVVESPDVDKLLHTIFHSEIFDGICFNRISIPMKPRQTLSDMIARYTTYFERNHDLLPRVLNFLFNSLDAASCDQAASKSISFLCQNSRQALPVYVDDFINKLDQLRSNSSVNVTTLERVSEGIAAVVQAAPSNTAQATSLVKLLAPLHQLAEQARLEAQSNQYDEALEKGIKVMRCTASIGKGFRAPDDAVIDLDAEGPSEGPNNFWARGELGGTPQAYLIQILDILIGTFPTDGDIIEATCDVLKAGYTEHTPGPYVLPPQVTIRFIKAANVTSPRFPTIMGTASAFLASHSAQPSAVQNEATELIVHVYELMNFMNAQPDQYDPEVAHSCIDFLNLMLPKHKAAFFNLVHSPIPQHSAAIPTILTFTLAVLKRPDPLPLRSASAFWSTLFSLTDLPAELQPGPGSSTTRHATAAANGAIPQHGPHFFDTCISSLGNILMYQVSGHCARSDLDHLSEVVKKFIFHYQGAARVHFGAALAEMDGTLSPDGAGGGGRVPEKEERERFLSSILSLRGSRGTNRVVKDYWVVCRGKGFAYAS
;
A
#
# COMPACT_ATOMS: atom_id res chain seq x y z
N MET A 1 27.78 13.42 -57.03
CA MET A 1 26.37 13.17 -57.42
C MET A 1 25.91 11.72 -57.23
N ALA A 2 26.77 10.70 -57.32
CA ALA A 2 26.36 9.30 -57.10
C ALA A 2 26.00 8.92 -55.65
N GLY A 3 26.59 9.56 -54.63
CA GLY A 3 26.32 9.24 -53.22
C GLY A 3 25.07 9.90 -52.59
N ILE A 4 24.44 10.86 -53.28
CA ILE A 4 23.22 11.53 -52.78
C ILE A 4 21.97 10.72 -53.15
N HIS A 5 21.99 10.05 -54.32
CA HIS A 5 20.88 9.20 -54.77
C HIS A 5 20.75 7.89 -53.98
N SER A 6 21.85 7.33 -53.45
CA SER A 6 21.81 6.10 -52.66
C SER A 6 21.18 6.30 -51.27
N ALA A 7 21.51 7.41 -50.60
CA ALA A 7 20.98 7.71 -49.26
C ALA A 7 19.46 8.01 -49.27
N GLN A 8 18.94 8.65 -50.32
CA GLN A 8 17.50 8.88 -50.48
C GLN A 8 16.71 7.60 -50.75
N GLN A 9 17.27 6.65 -51.52
CA GLN A 9 16.63 5.35 -51.75
C GLN A 9 16.59 4.50 -50.49
N GLU A 10 17.66 4.55 -49.69
CA GLU A 10 17.74 3.82 -48.42
C GLU A 10 16.75 4.37 -47.38
N SER A 11 16.62 5.70 -47.27
CA SER A 11 15.63 6.32 -46.39
C SER A 11 14.19 5.98 -46.78
N GLN A 12 13.89 5.89 -48.09
CA GLN A 12 12.55 5.52 -48.56
C GLN A 12 12.22 4.05 -48.21
N ALA A 13 13.19 3.15 -48.36
CA ALA A 13 13.00 1.74 -48.00
C ALA A 13 12.67 1.56 -46.51
N LEU A 14 13.29 2.34 -45.62
CA LEU A 14 13.02 2.30 -44.18
C LEU A 14 11.64 2.88 -43.81
N ILE A 15 11.17 3.89 -44.55
CA ILE A 15 9.79 4.41 -44.40
C ILE A 15 8.78 3.32 -44.78
N ASP A 16 8.99 2.67 -45.92
CA ASP A 16 8.11 1.60 -46.41
C ASP A 16 8.12 0.39 -45.46
N GLU A 17 9.28 0.02 -44.92
CA GLU A 17 9.41 -1.01 -43.87
C GLU A 17 8.60 -0.63 -42.63
N SER A 18 8.72 0.62 -42.16
CA SER A 18 7.99 1.11 -40.99
C SER A 18 6.48 1.04 -41.19
N LEU A 19 5.98 1.43 -42.37
CA LEU A 19 4.56 1.34 -42.72
C LEU A 19 4.04 -0.10 -42.70
N GLN A 20 4.79 -1.05 -43.27
CA GLN A 20 4.42 -2.46 -43.27
C GLN A 20 4.37 -3.03 -41.85
N LEU A 21 5.34 -2.68 -41.01
CA LEU A 21 5.39 -3.12 -39.61
C LEU A 21 4.24 -2.54 -38.78
N ILE A 22 3.87 -1.27 -38.99
CA ILE A 22 2.73 -0.63 -38.32
C ILE A 22 1.42 -1.30 -38.73
N GLN A 23 1.23 -1.59 -40.02
CA GLN A 23 0.05 -2.32 -40.50
C GLN A 23 -0.02 -3.73 -39.92
N ALA A 24 1.12 -4.44 -39.88
CA ALA A 24 1.20 -5.78 -39.30
C ALA A 24 0.92 -5.78 -37.79
N LEU A 25 1.36 -4.76 -37.05
CA LEU A 25 1.12 -4.63 -35.61
C LEU A 25 -0.36 -4.40 -35.29
N ASN A 26 -1.06 -3.63 -36.13
CA ASN A 26 -2.49 -3.32 -35.95
C ASN A 26 -3.44 -4.37 -36.56
N ALA A 27 -2.93 -5.41 -37.22
CA ALA A 27 -3.74 -6.45 -37.83
C ALA A 27 -4.16 -7.54 -36.82
N PRO A 28 -5.42 -8.01 -36.84
CA PRO A 28 -5.89 -9.08 -35.95
C PRO A 28 -5.19 -10.41 -36.29
N GLY A 29 -4.66 -11.10 -35.27
CA GLY A 29 -4.02 -12.43 -35.40
C GLY A 29 -2.49 -12.46 -35.22
N ASN A 30 -1.84 -11.33 -35.01
CA ASN A 30 -0.37 -11.22 -34.95
C ASN A 30 0.24 -11.18 -33.54
N ALA A 31 -0.48 -11.61 -32.50
CA ALA A 31 -0.02 -11.52 -31.10
C ALA A 31 1.34 -12.22 -30.86
N ALA A 32 1.62 -13.34 -31.52
CA ALA A 32 2.87 -14.08 -31.37
C ALA A 32 4.10 -13.33 -31.91
N ILE A 33 3.93 -12.49 -32.94
CA ILE A 33 5.00 -11.72 -33.58
C ILE A 33 5.04 -10.25 -33.14
N ALA A 34 4.01 -9.77 -32.42
CA ALA A 34 3.88 -8.38 -31.98
C ALA A 34 5.12 -7.89 -31.21
N LYS A 35 5.70 -8.72 -30.33
CA LYS A 35 6.93 -8.38 -29.60
C LYS A 35 8.11 -8.09 -30.55
N SER A 36 8.33 -8.95 -31.54
CA SER A 36 9.41 -8.77 -32.53
C SER A 36 9.19 -7.55 -33.43
N ILE A 37 7.93 -7.28 -33.83
CA ILE A 37 7.57 -6.09 -34.60
C ILE A 37 7.84 -4.82 -33.77
N GLN A 38 7.44 -4.83 -32.51
CA GLN A 38 7.65 -3.70 -31.60
C GLN A 38 9.15 -3.44 -31.35
N GLU A 39 9.96 -4.48 -31.14
CA GLU A 39 11.42 -4.37 -31.02
C GLU A 39 12.03 -3.74 -32.29
N ARG A 40 11.60 -4.18 -33.48
CA ARG A 40 12.07 -3.62 -34.75
C ARG A 40 11.64 -2.17 -34.94
N LEU A 41 10.38 -1.83 -34.66
CA LEU A 41 9.88 -0.46 -34.72
C LEU A 41 10.64 0.46 -33.76
N GLN A 42 10.93 0.00 -32.53
CA GLN A 42 11.74 0.77 -31.58
C GLN A 42 13.18 0.99 -32.08
N ALA A 43 13.78 -0.01 -32.73
CA ALA A 43 15.10 0.14 -33.33
C ALA A 43 15.09 1.18 -34.47
N LEU A 44 14.07 1.15 -35.33
CA LEU A 44 13.88 2.12 -36.41
C LEU A 44 13.67 3.55 -35.86
N GLN A 45 12.86 3.70 -34.81
CA GLN A 45 12.62 4.99 -34.16
C GLN A 45 13.89 5.64 -33.59
N LYS A 46 14.84 4.83 -33.13
CA LYS A 46 16.11 5.31 -32.55
C LYS A 46 17.23 5.51 -33.57
N SER A 47 17.01 5.11 -34.82
CA SER A 47 18.01 5.19 -35.88
C SER A 47 18.33 6.64 -36.28
N GLU A 48 19.42 6.83 -37.03
CA GLU A 48 19.76 8.13 -37.64
C GLU A 48 18.68 8.60 -38.62
N SER A 49 18.08 7.68 -39.36
CA SER A 49 16.96 7.93 -40.29
C SER A 49 15.63 8.21 -39.59
N GLY A 50 15.56 8.12 -38.26
CA GLY A 50 14.30 8.26 -37.50
C GLY A 50 13.57 9.59 -37.73
N TRP A 51 14.29 10.70 -37.97
CA TRP A 51 13.67 11.99 -38.34
C TRP A 51 12.95 11.92 -39.70
N ALA A 52 13.60 11.35 -40.72
CA ALA A 52 13.01 11.17 -42.04
C ALA A 52 11.88 10.13 -42.05
N ILE A 53 12.01 9.07 -41.24
CA ILE A 53 10.96 8.09 -41.03
C ILE A 53 9.72 8.76 -40.44
N ALA A 54 9.90 9.60 -39.41
CA ALA A 54 8.79 10.31 -38.80
C ALA A 54 8.05 11.22 -39.80
N ASP A 55 8.78 12.01 -40.60
CA ASP A 55 8.19 12.87 -41.63
C ASP A 55 7.45 12.06 -42.71
N GLY A 56 8.03 10.94 -43.15
CA GLY A 56 7.41 10.03 -44.11
C GLY A 56 6.12 9.41 -43.58
N LEU A 57 6.11 9.00 -42.30
CA LEU A 57 4.93 8.47 -41.63
C LEU A 57 3.84 9.54 -41.43
N LEU A 58 4.22 10.78 -41.10
CA LEU A 58 3.30 11.91 -40.96
C LEU A 58 2.68 12.36 -42.29
N ALA A 59 3.38 12.15 -43.41
CA ALA A 59 2.87 12.43 -44.74
C ALA A 59 1.89 11.36 -45.26
N SER A 60 1.85 10.17 -44.65
CA SER A 60 0.99 9.05 -45.05
C SER A 60 -0.51 9.36 -44.91
N ASP A 61 -1.33 8.70 -45.73
CA ASP A 61 -2.79 8.76 -45.64
C ASP A 61 -3.36 7.90 -44.48
N ASP A 62 -2.57 6.98 -43.93
CA ASP A 62 -2.97 6.16 -42.78
C ASP A 62 -2.81 6.90 -41.45
N THR A 63 -3.92 7.00 -40.71
CA THR A 63 -3.98 7.61 -39.37
C THR A 63 -3.06 6.92 -38.36
N ASN A 64 -2.93 5.59 -38.41
CA ASN A 64 -2.05 4.85 -37.50
C ASN A 64 -0.59 5.17 -37.80
N ALA A 65 -0.22 5.24 -39.09
CA ALA A 65 1.11 5.70 -39.49
C ALA A 65 1.41 7.10 -38.96
N ARG A 66 0.47 8.05 -39.07
CA ARG A 66 0.67 9.41 -38.53
C ARG A 66 0.82 9.44 -37.00
N PHE A 67 0.08 8.61 -36.26
CA PHE A 67 0.29 8.44 -34.82
C PHE A 67 1.72 7.94 -34.50
N PHE A 68 2.20 6.93 -35.23
CA PHE A 68 3.57 6.42 -35.08
C PHE A 68 4.62 7.44 -35.54
N GLY A 69 4.32 8.28 -36.52
CA GLY A 69 5.17 9.41 -36.92
C GLY A 69 5.37 10.40 -35.77
N ALA A 70 4.28 10.83 -35.12
CA ALA A 70 4.36 11.68 -33.93
C ALA A 70 5.11 11.00 -32.77
N LEU A 71 4.86 9.71 -32.53
CA LEU A 71 5.61 8.93 -31.54
C LEU A 71 7.12 8.88 -31.85
N THR A 72 7.49 8.71 -33.12
CA THR A 72 8.87 8.67 -33.56
C THR A 72 9.56 10.03 -33.31
N LEU A 73 8.88 11.15 -33.62
CA LEU A 73 9.37 12.48 -33.25
C LEU A 73 9.59 12.63 -31.74
N THR A 74 8.68 12.12 -30.91
CA THR A 74 8.85 12.13 -29.44
C THR A 74 10.16 11.43 -29.04
N VAL A 75 10.41 10.23 -29.58
CA VAL A 75 11.63 9.44 -29.29
C VAL A 75 12.89 10.18 -29.76
N LYS A 76 12.86 10.76 -30.95
CA LYS A 76 14.00 11.51 -31.51
C LYS A 76 14.29 12.80 -30.74
N ILE A 77 13.27 13.55 -30.33
CA ILE A 77 13.42 14.71 -29.42
C ILE A 77 14.04 14.25 -28.09
N HIS A 78 13.68 13.07 -27.59
CA HIS A 78 14.28 12.56 -26.36
C HIS A 78 15.74 12.18 -26.50
N GLN A 79 16.09 11.48 -27.58
CA GLN A 79 17.41 10.90 -27.79
C GLN A 79 18.44 11.92 -28.27
N ASP A 80 18.06 12.82 -29.18
CA ASP A 80 19.01 13.66 -29.90
C ASP A 80 19.10 15.09 -29.31
N TRP A 81 18.32 15.43 -28.26
CA TRP A 81 18.24 16.81 -27.72
C TRP A 81 19.59 17.42 -27.39
N ASP A 82 20.45 16.68 -26.69
CA ASP A 82 21.76 17.20 -26.26
C ASP A 82 22.71 17.45 -27.44
N HIS A 83 22.40 16.91 -28.62
CA HIS A 83 23.12 17.11 -29.87
C HIS A 83 22.46 18.17 -30.79
N LEU A 84 21.22 18.56 -30.49
CA LEU A 84 20.49 19.61 -31.19
C LEU A 84 20.97 20.98 -30.66
N GLY A 85 21.85 21.64 -31.41
CA GLY A 85 22.21 23.04 -31.12
C GLY A 85 21.01 23.99 -31.24
N ALA A 86 21.12 25.19 -30.65
CA ALA A 86 20.02 26.16 -30.57
C ALA A 86 19.38 26.53 -31.92
N GLU A 87 20.17 26.66 -32.99
CA GLU A 87 19.65 26.95 -34.34
C GLU A 87 18.77 25.80 -34.86
N LYS A 88 19.25 24.55 -34.75
CA LYS A 88 18.47 23.38 -35.17
C LYS A 88 17.23 23.16 -34.31
N ALA A 89 17.27 23.54 -33.04
CA ALA A 89 16.10 23.50 -32.17
C ALA A 89 15.02 24.51 -32.64
N LYS A 90 15.41 25.68 -33.14
CA LYS A 90 14.49 26.65 -33.76
C LYS A 90 13.93 26.14 -35.09
N ASP A 91 14.77 25.55 -35.94
CA ASP A 91 14.32 24.92 -37.19
C ASP A 91 13.29 23.80 -36.91
N LEU A 92 13.54 23.00 -35.86
CA LEU A 92 12.62 21.97 -35.42
C LEU A 92 11.30 22.56 -34.89
N LEU A 93 11.34 23.66 -34.15
CA LEU A 93 10.12 24.36 -33.70
C LEU A 93 9.30 24.87 -34.89
N GLU A 94 9.94 25.47 -35.90
CA GLU A 94 9.28 25.88 -37.14
C GLU A 94 8.61 24.69 -37.84
N HIS A 95 9.34 23.58 -37.99
CA HIS A 95 8.84 22.36 -38.61
C HIS A 95 7.63 21.79 -37.85
N LEU A 96 7.74 21.62 -36.53
CA LEU A 96 6.67 21.10 -35.67
C LEU A 96 5.43 22.00 -35.70
N THR A 97 5.60 23.33 -35.74
CA THR A 97 4.49 24.28 -35.82
C THR A 97 3.78 24.21 -37.17
N ASN A 98 4.53 24.09 -38.28
CA ASN A 98 3.96 23.91 -39.61
C ASN A 98 3.21 22.57 -39.73
N LEU A 99 3.74 21.49 -39.15
CA LEU A 99 3.06 20.19 -39.06
C LEU A 99 1.77 20.28 -38.24
N PHE A 100 1.76 21.03 -37.15
CA PHE A 100 0.54 21.26 -36.37
C PHE A 100 -0.55 21.96 -37.20
N ILE A 101 -0.18 23.05 -37.89
CA ILE A 101 -1.10 23.78 -38.78
C ILE A 101 -1.63 22.85 -39.88
N LEU A 102 -0.77 22.02 -40.47
CA LEU A 102 -1.16 21.04 -41.47
C LEU A 102 -2.16 20.02 -40.92
N MET A 103 -1.91 19.45 -39.75
CA MET A 103 -2.82 18.49 -39.10
C MET A 103 -4.19 19.11 -38.79
N VAL A 104 -4.21 20.36 -38.32
CA VAL A 104 -5.46 21.08 -38.07
C VAL A 104 -6.21 21.32 -39.39
N SER A 105 -5.51 21.73 -40.45
CA SER A 105 -6.13 21.96 -41.77
C SER A 105 -6.68 20.68 -42.42
N ARG A 106 -6.12 19.52 -42.08
CA ARG A 106 -6.56 18.20 -42.55
C ARG A 106 -7.69 17.60 -41.72
N ASN A 107 -8.10 18.26 -40.63
CA ASN A 107 -9.04 17.74 -39.64
C ASN A 107 -8.63 16.34 -39.16
N GLU A 108 -7.38 16.22 -38.69
CA GLU A 108 -6.79 14.97 -38.24
C GLU A 108 -7.62 14.26 -37.15
N SER A 109 -7.49 12.93 -37.06
CA SER A 109 -8.13 12.17 -36.00
C SER A 109 -7.70 12.63 -34.60
N ALA A 110 -8.61 12.56 -33.62
CA ALA A 110 -8.35 13.00 -32.25
C ALA A 110 -7.16 12.27 -31.60
N VAL A 111 -6.95 10.98 -31.91
CA VAL A 111 -5.86 10.17 -31.34
C VAL A 111 -4.50 10.61 -31.87
N ALA A 112 -4.35 10.75 -33.19
CA ALA A 112 -3.10 11.20 -33.81
C ALA A 112 -2.79 12.66 -33.43
N MET A 113 -3.81 13.53 -33.43
CA MET A 113 -3.68 14.92 -33.01
C MET A 113 -3.23 15.05 -31.55
N ARG A 114 -3.85 14.31 -30.61
CA ARG A 114 -3.46 14.31 -29.19
C ARG A 114 -2.01 13.83 -29.01
N LYS A 115 -1.58 12.81 -29.76
CA LYS A 115 -0.19 12.34 -29.70
C LYS A 115 0.80 13.37 -30.25
N PHE A 116 0.43 14.08 -31.31
CA PHE A 116 1.25 15.15 -31.85
C PHE A 116 1.33 16.36 -30.90
N MET A 117 0.22 16.75 -30.27
CA MET A 117 0.23 17.76 -29.19
C MET A 117 1.15 17.35 -28.04
N SER A 118 1.12 16.09 -27.61
CA SER A 118 2.07 15.54 -26.61
C SER A 118 3.54 15.60 -27.09
N THR A 119 3.78 15.53 -28.40
CA THR A 119 5.12 15.70 -28.98
C THR A 119 5.58 17.17 -28.92
N LEU A 120 4.68 18.12 -29.19
CA LEU A 120 4.94 19.56 -29.01
C LEU A 120 5.24 19.90 -27.55
N THR A 121 4.45 19.37 -26.60
CA THR A 121 4.71 19.60 -25.17
C THR A 121 6.03 18.96 -24.74
N THR A 122 6.37 17.78 -25.28
CA THR A 122 7.68 17.15 -25.07
C THR A 122 8.83 18.08 -25.48
N PHE A 123 8.72 18.75 -26.64
CA PHE A 123 9.70 19.75 -27.07
C PHE A 123 9.77 20.92 -26.07
N PHE A 124 8.61 21.46 -25.64
CA PHE A 124 8.56 22.56 -24.68
C PHE A 124 9.26 22.23 -23.35
N PHE A 125 9.05 21.02 -22.82
CA PHE A 125 9.60 20.61 -21.53
C PHE A 125 11.09 20.25 -21.56
N LYS A 126 11.75 20.30 -22.74
CA LYS A 126 13.19 20.11 -22.81
C LYS A 126 13.98 21.27 -22.19
N PRO A 127 15.16 21.00 -21.59
CA PRO A 127 16.01 22.04 -21.04
C PRO A 127 16.43 23.04 -22.12
N GLU A 128 16.35 24.34 -21.82
CA GLU A 128 16.77 25.43 -22.72
C GLU A 128 16.05 25.45 -24.08
N ALA A 129 14.85 24.85 -24.17
CA ALA A 129 14.05 24.90 -25.38
C ALA A 129 13.73 26.37 -25.74
N PRO A 130 13.93 26.79 -27.00
CA PRO A 130 13.75 28.19 -27.44
C PRO A 130 12.27 28.53 -27.64
N TRP A 131 11.45 28.33 -26.61
CA TRP A 131 10.00 28.51 -26.69
C TRP A 131 9.41 28.97 -25.35
N THR A 132 8.93 30.22 -25.29
CA THR A 132 8.44 30.84 -24.05
C THR A 132 6.92 30.98 -24.03
N HIS A 133 6.31 31.47 -25.10
CA HIS A 133 4.88 31.75 -25.25
C HIS A 133 4.21 30.78 -26.23
N CYS A 134 4.29 29.47 -25.95
CA CYS A 134 3.85 28.44 -26.88
C CYS A 134 2.37 28.53 -27.27
N ILE A 135 1.46 28.81 -26.34
CA ILE A 135 0.03 28.93 -26.64
C ILE A 135 -0.22 30.11 -27.58
N ARG A 136 0.34 31.27 -27.25
CA ARG A 136 0.22 32.48 -28.06
C ARG A 136 0.83 32.30 -29.44
N HIS A 137 2.02 31.72 -29.51
CA HIS A 137 2.77 31.50 -30.74
C HIS A 137 2.03 30.56 -31.70
N VAL A 138 1.49 29.45 -31.19
CA VAL A 138 0.67 28.52 -31.96
C VAL A 138 -0.61 29.19 -32.46
N ALA A 139 -1.32 29.93 -31.59
CA ALA A 139 -2.54 30.62 -31.96
C ALA A 139 -2.33 31.66 -33.07
N MET A 140 -1.30 32.49 -32.96
CA MET A 140 -0.93 33.49 -33.97
C MET A 140 -0.52 32.84 -35.29
N SER A 141 0.27 31.76 -35.24
CA SER A 141 0.70 31.02 -36.43
C SER A 141 -0.50 30.36 -37.13
N MET A 142 -1.43 29.77 -36.37
CA MET A 142 -2.68 29.20 -36.90
C MET A 142 -3.62 30.26 -37.50
N ALA A 143 -3.72 31.45 -36.90
CA ALA A 143 -4.50 32.55 -37.44
C ALA A 143 -3.95 33.04 -38.79
N SER A 144 -2.62 33.15 -38.91
CA SER A 144 -1.95 33.56 -40.15
C SER A 144 -1.86 32.45 -41.21
N GLY A 145 -2.06 31.19 -40.82
CA GLY A 145 -1.96 30.00 -41.68
C GLY A 145 -0.53 29.58 -42.03
N LYS A 146 0.49 30.17 -41.39
CA LYS A 146 1.91 29.85 -41.57
C LYS A 146 2.69 30.06 -40.27
N TYR A 147 3.89 29.50 -40.19
CA TYR A 147 4.80 29.79 -39.08
C TYR A 147 5.12 31.30 -38.99
N LEU A 148 5.07 31.82 -37.76
CA LEU A 148 5.57 33.14 -37.38
C LEU A 148 6.69 32.98 -36.36
N SER A 149 7.66 33.89 -36.35
CA SER A 149 8.66 33.92 -35.27
C SER A 149 7.99 34.37 -33.97
N GLU A 150 8.39 33.79 -32.83
CA GLU A 150 7.86 34.14 -31.51
C GLU A 150 8.01 35.63 -31.18
N ASP A 151 9.09 36.27 -31.65
CA ASP A 151 9.34 37.71 -31.47
C ASP A 151 8.25 38.60 -32.10
N GLN A 152 7.48 38.07 -33.05
CA GLN A 152 6.38 38.76 -33.74
C GLN A 152 5.03 38.54 -33.04
N CYS A 153 4.97 37.67 -32.02
CA CYS A 153 3.75 37.29 -31.31
C CYS A 153 3.49 38.19 -30.09
N GLU A 154 3.16 39.45 -30.34
CA GLU A 154 2.76 40.40 -29.29
C GLU A 154 1.39 40.05 -28.66
N GLN A 155 1.25 40.27 -27.35
CA GLN A 155 0.01 40.00 -26.61
C GLN A 155 -1.19 40.76 -27.20
N GLY A 156 -1.03 42.03 -27.56
CA GLY A 156 -2.14 42.83 -28.11
C GLY A 156 -2.69 42.29 -29.42
N ASN A 157 -1.84 41.68 -30.26
CA ASN A 157 -2.24 41.06 -31.52
C ASN A 157 -2.91 39.69 -31.28
N PHE A 158 -2.44 38.94 -30.29
CA PHE A 158 -3.08 37.70 -29.86
C PHE A 158 -4.53 37.93 -29.43
N GLU A 159 -4.74 38.91 -28.55
CA GLU A 159 -6.05 39.23 -27.99
C GLU A 159 -7.03 39.82 -29.03
N LYS A 160 -6.58 40.79 -29.83
CA LYS A 160 -7.48 41.60 -30.68
C LYS A 160 -7.61 41.12 -32.12
N LEU A 161 -6.63 40.36 -32.62
CA LEU A 161 -6.56 39.97 -34.03
C LEU A 161 -6.62 38.46 -34.21
N ALA A 162 -5.76 37.70 -33.53
CA ALA A 162 -5.69 36.26 -33.74
C ALA A 162 -6.94 35.54 -33.23
N LEU A 163 -7.25 35.64 -31.94
CA LEU A 163 -8.38 34.89 -31.36
C LEU A 163 -9.72 35.16 -32.04
N PRO A 164 -10.09 36.43 -32.35
CA PRO A 164 -11.33 36.71 -33.08
C PRO A 164 -11.37 36.19 -34.52
N SER A 165 -10.22 35.91 -35.13
CA SER A 165 -10.13 35.42 -36.52
C SER A 165 -10.20 33.90 -36.65
N LEU A 166 -10.04 33.16 -35.54
CA LEU A 166 -10.01 31.70 -35.57
C LEU A 166 -11.43 31.13 -35.74
N SER A 167 -11.57 30.16 -36.64
CA SER A 167 -12.78 29.37 -36.77
C SER A 167 -12.86 28.31 -35.67
N TYR A 168 -14.06 27.75 -35.45
CA TYR A 168 -14.30 26.62 -34.54
C TYR A 168 -13.28 25.48 -34.70
N GLU A 169 -13.04 25.05 -35.94
CA GLU A 169 -12.11 23.96 -36.29
C GLU A 169 -10.66 24.23 -35.87
N ARG A 170 -10.29 25.50 -35.70
CA ARG A 170 -8.96 25.92 -35.26
C ARG A 170 -8.89 26.20 -33.76
N MET A 171 -9.97 26.68 -33.16
CA MET A 171 -10.01 26.96 -31.72
C MET A 171 -10.01 25.69 -30.88
N LEU A 172 -10.72 24.64 -31.31
CA LEU A 172 -10.83 23.40 -30.54
C LEU A 172 -9.44 22.72 -30.36
N PRO A 173 -8.63 22.48 -31.41
CA PRO A 173 -7.28 21.94 -31.23
C PRO A 173 -6.36 22.84 -30.39
N LEU A 174 -6.51 24.18 -30.49
CA LEU A 174 -5.71 25.10 -29.69
C LEU A 174 -6.02 24.96 -28.18
N LEU A 175 -7.30 24.83 -27.81
CA LEU A 175 -7.71 24.55 -26.42
C LEU A 175 -7.18 23.19 -25.96
N SER A 176 -7.35 22.13 -26.76
CA SER A 176 -6.82 20.80 -26.41
C SER A 176 -5.29 20.78 -26.25
N PHE A 177 -4.56 21.54 -27.05
CA PHE A 177 -3.12 21.72 -26.87
C PHE A 177 -2.79 22.41 -25.54
N SER A 178 -3.54 23.45 -25.18
CA SER A 178 -3.42 24.12 -23.87
C SER A 178 -3.69 23.16 -22.70
N THR A 179 -4.72 22.33 -22.78
CA THR A 179 -5.04 21.31 -21.78
C THR A 179 -3.89 20.31 -21.62
N ILE A 180 -3.39 19.73 -22.71
CA ILE A 180 -2.32 18.72 -22.68
C ILE A 180 -1.01 19.32 -22.15
N LEU A 181 -0.71 20.59 -22.48
CA LEU A 181 0.46 21.29 -21.95
C LEU A 181 0.42 21.39 -20.41
N ALA A 182 -0.75 21.70 -19.86
CA ALA A 182 -0.95 21.76 -18.41
C ALA A 182 -0.86 20.37 -17.77
N GLU A 183 -1.53 19.37 -18.34
CA GLU A 183 -1.51 17.98 -17.84
C GLU A 183 -0.09 17.38 -17.82
N GLU A 184 0.67 17.55 -18.90
CA GLU A 184 2.03 17.03 -19.01
C GLU A 184 2.99 17.70 -18.03
N SER A 185 2.71 18.93 -17.57
CA SER A 185 3.55 19.62 -16.57
C SER A 185 3.68 18.85 -15.25
N SER A 186 2.70 18.00 -14.91
CA SER A 186 2.75 17.13 -13.74
C SER A 186 3.93 16.14 -13.80
N ARG A 187 4.30 15.70 -15.01
CA ARG A 187 5.40 14.76 -15.28
C ARG A 187 6.79 15.41 -15.24
N TYR A 188 6.85 16.75 -15.17
CA TYR A 188 8.10 17.51 -15.14
C TYR A 188 8.24 18.32 -13.84
N ALA A 189 9.49 18.51 -13.43
CA ALA A 189 9.95 19.20 -12.25
C ALA A 189 10.44 20.54 -12.75
N LEU A 190 9.76 21.59 -12.30
CA LEU A 190 9.99 22.92 -12.81
C LEU A 190 11.28 23.49 -12.18
N ASN A 191 12.37 23.46 -12.94
CA ASN A 191 13.58 24.24 -12.64
C ASN A 191 13.33 25.73 -12.92
N GLU A 192 14.26 26.62 -12.57
CA GLU A 192 14.06 28.07 -12.73
C GLU A 192 13.77 28.47 -14.19
N ASP A 193 14.51 27.88 -15.16
CA ASP A 193 14.26 28.08 -16.60
C ASP A 193 12.82 27.72 -16.99
N LEU A 194 12.41 26.48 -16.71
CA LEU A 194 11.11 25.98 -17.11
C LEU A 194 9.97 26.70 -16.36
N ARG A 195 10.17 27.13 -15.10
CA ARG A 195 9.20 28.00 -14.42
C ARG A 195 9.05 29.34 -15.15
N GLY A 196 10.18 29.92 -15.58
CA GLY A 196 10.20 31.16 -16.37
C GLY A 196 9.45 31.06 -17.69
N ARG A 197 9.54 29.90 -18.38
CA ARG A 197 8.83 29.65 -19.64
C ARG A 197 7.38 29.17 -19.45
N PHE A 198 7.09 28.41 -18.41
CA PHE A 198 5.75 27.85 -18.17
C PHE A 198 4.78 28.89 -17.60
N GLY A 199 5.26 29.78 -16.73
CA GLY A 199 4.43 30.83 -16.10
C GLY A 199 3.70 31.76 -17.09
N PRO A 200 4.33 32.26 -18.16
CA PRO A 200 3.65 33.08 -19.17
C PRO A 200 2.50 32.36 -19.89
N ASN A 201 2.64 31.05 -20.15
CA ASN A 201 1.61 30.27 -20.83
C ASN A 201 0.33 30.12 -20.01
N LEU A 202 0.41 30.15 -18.67
CA LEU A 202 -0.77 30.18 -17.82
C LEU A 202 -1.65 31.42 -18.11
N ARG A 203 -1.04 32.59 -18.32
CA ARG A 203 -1.79 33.81 -18.65
C ARG A 203 -2.41 33.72 -20.04
N ASP A 204 -1.66 33.23 -21.01
CA ASP A 204 -2.13 33.06 -22.39
C ASP A 204 -3.30 32.04 -22.45
N ALA A 205 -3.21 30.95 -21.68
CA ALA A 205 -4.27 29.94 -21.55
C ALA A 205 -5.54 30.49 -20.90
N LEU A 206 -5.41 31.18 -19.77
CA LEU A 206 -6.56 31.74 -19.06
C LEU A 206 -7.29 32.79 -19.91
N TYR A 207 -6.55 33.59 -20.69
CA TYR A 207 -7.15 34.52 -21.65
C TYR A 207 -7.90 33.79 -22.77
N LEU A 208 -7.29 32.75 -23.35
CA LEU A 208 -7.94 31.91 -24.37
C LEU A 208 -9.24 31.29 -23.85
N VAL A 209 -9.22 30.74 -22.64
CA VAL A 209 -10.40 30.19 -21.97
C VAL A 209 -11.46 31.28 -21.79
N GLN A 210 -11.08 32.44 -21.23
CA GLN A 210 -11.99 33.56 -21.02
C GLN A 210 -12.68 33.98 -22.32
N PHE A 211 -11.91 34.17 -23.40
CA PHE A 211 -12.42 34.58 -24.70
C PHE A 211 -13.48 33.61 -25.21
N VAL A 212 -13.23 32.30 -25.13
CA VAL A 212 -14.16 31.27 -25.59
C VAL A 212 -15.44 31.27 -24.75
N LEU A 213 -15.33 31.27 -23.42
CA LEU A 213 -16.50 31.25 -22.54
C LEU A 213 -17.38 32.51 -22.72
N GLU A 214 -16.76 33.68 -22.92
CA GLU A 214 -17.47 34.93 -23.21
C GLU A 214 -18.23 34.86 -24.54
N GLN A 215 -17.63 34.33 -25.61
CA GLN A 215 -18.30 34.16 -26.91
C GLN A 215 -19.52 33.25 -26.81
N VAL A 216 -19.41 32.12 -26.09
CA VAL A 216 -20.54 31.20 -25.88
C VAL A 216 -21.66 31.87 -25.09
N SER A 217 -21.32 32.60 -24.03
CA SER A 217 -22.30 33.31 -23.19
C SER A 217 -23.05 34.40 -23.98
N ASN A 218 -22.33 35.18 -24.80
CA ASN A 218 -22.93 36.23 -25.63
C ASN A 218 -23.82 35.65 -26.74
N PHE A 219 -23.40 34.56 -27.40
CA PHE A 219 -24.18 33.94 -28.48
C PHE A 219 -25.52 33.37 -27.98
N LYS A 220 -25.56 32.78 -26.78
CA LYS A 220 -26.81 32.24 -26.21
C LYS A 220 -27.85 33.32 -25.87
N ARG A 221 -27.46 34.60 -25.81
CA ARG A 221 -28.42 35.72 -25.68
C ARG A 221 -29.14 36.06 -26.99
N ASP A 222 -28.53 35.77 -28.14
CA ASP A 222 -29.04 36.17 -29.48
C ASP A 222 -29.80 35.05 -30.23
N GLY A 223 -29.83 33.83 -29.69
CA GLY A 223 -30.89 32.84 -29.88
C GLY A 223 -31.39 32.58 -31.31
N ASN A 224 -30.52 32.19 -32.25
CA ASN A 224 -30.93 31.68 -33.57
C ASN A 224 -29.80 30.89 -34.26
N GLN A 225 -29.66 29.58 -33.98
CA GLN A 225 -29.14 28.49 -34.84
C GLN A 225 -28.71 27.25 -34.01
N PRO A 226 -29.34 26.07 -34.18
CA PRO A 226 -29.07 24.90 -33.34
C PRO A 226 -27.72 24.19 -33.59
N SER A 227 -27.23 24.13 -34.84
CA SER A 227 -25.95 23.48 -35.16
C SER A 227 -24.72 24.24 -34.64
N LEU A 228 -24.77 25.58 -34.69
CA LEU A 228 -23.72 26.44 -34.15
C LEU A 228 -23.69 26.40 -32.63
N SER A 229 -24.85 26.20 -31.98
CA SER A 229 -24.96 26.01 -30.53
C SER A 229 -24.21 24.77 -30.04
N GLU A 230 -24.29 23.64 -30.75
CA GLU A 230 -23.58 22.41 -30.36
C GLU A 230 -22.05 22.58 -30.47
N GLN A 231 -21.57 23.23 -31.53
CA GLN A 231 -20.15 23.54 -31.71
C GLN A 231 -19.64 24.46 -30.60
N LEU A 232 -20.38 25.53 -30.26
CA LEU A 232 -20.02 26.43 -29.18
C LEU A 232 -20.04 25.72 -27.81
N ASN A 233 -20.99 24.81 -27.58
CA ASN A 233 -21.01 24.01 -26.35
C ASN A 233 -19.73 23.14 -26.23
N LYS A 234 -19.30 22.48 -27.31
CA LYS A 234 -18.04 21.71 -27.32
C LYS A 234 -16.81 22.57 -27.02
N LEU A 235 -16.76 23.80 -27.54
CA LEU A 235 -15.70 24.75 -27.20
C LEU A 235 -15.73 25.15 -25.72
N ALA A 236 -16.91 25.41 -25.15
CA ALA A 236 -17.05 25.73 -23.73
C ALA A 236 -16.60 24.57 -22.84
N ILE A 237 -16.96 23.33 -23.19
CA ILE A 237 -16.51 22.11 -22.49
C ILE A 237 -14.99 22.02 -22.51
N GLU A 238 -14.36 22.14 -23.68
CA GLU A 238 -12.89 22.06 -23.79
C GLU A 238 -12.19 23.23 -23.08
N ALA A 239 -12.79 24.42 -23.06
CA ALA A 239 -12.29 25.56 -22.31
C ALA A 239 -12.35 25.34 -20.79
N MET A 240 -13.43 24.74 -20.27
CA MET A 240 -13.53 24.36 -18.86
C MET A 240 -12.52 23.24 -18.50
N LYS A 241 -12.29 22.27 -19.39
CA LYS A 241 -11.22 21.26 -19.22
C LYS A 241 -9.84 21.89 -19.16
N SER A 242 -9.54 22.82 -20.07
CA SER A 242 -8.28 23.57 -20.05
C SER A 242 -8.13 24.35 -18.74
N LEU A 243 -9.19 25.02 -18.27
CA LEU A 243 -9.16 25.70 -16.97
C LEU A 243 -8.83 24.73 -15.83
N ASN A 244 -9.51 23.58 -15.77
CA ASN A 244 -9.27 22.57 -14.74
C ASN A 244 -7.82 22.08 -14.76
N ALA A 245 -7.30 21.72 -15.93
CA ALA A 245 -5.93 21.22 -16.10
C ALA A 245 -4.88 22.26 -15.63
N TRP A 246 -5.09 23.54 -15.95
CA TRP A 246 -4.19 24.61 -15.50
C TRP A 246 -4.27 24.87 -14.00
N LEU A 247 -5.44 24.73 -13.37
CA LEU A 247 -5.58 24.81 -11.92
C LEU A 247 -4.88 23.64 -11.22
N ILE A 248 -4.94 22.44 -11.77
CA ILE A 248 -4.19 21.28 -11.27
C ILE A 248 -2.67 21.51 -11.41
N ALA A 249 -2.22 22.05 -12.55
CA ALA A 249 -0.79 22.29 -12.84
C ALA A 249 -0.11 23.25 -11.85
N ILE A 250 -0.86 24.16 -11.24
CA ILE A 250 -0.34 25.16 -10.28
C ILE A 250 -0.37 24.71 -8.81
N ARG A 251 -0.88 23.50 -8.51
CA ARG A 251 -0.90 22.96 -7.13
C ARG A 251 0.49 22.95 -6.49
N GLY A 252 0.53 23.20 -5.18
CA GLY A 252 1.75 23.07 -4.35
C GLY A 252 2.83 24.11 -4.63
N ASP A 253 2.45 25.37 -4.91
CA ASP A 253 3.37 26.50 -5.19
C ASP A 253 4.33 26.28 -6.39
N ARG A 254 3.98 25.39 -7.32
CA ARG A 254 4.74 25.15 -8.56
C ARG A 254 4.90 26.42 -9.40
N ILE A 255 3.83 27.23 -9.46
CA ILE A 255 3.80 28.56 -10.06
C ILE A 255 2.83 29.41 -9.24
N SER A 256 3.24 30.58 -8.78
CA SER A 256 2.35 31.50 -8.06
C SER A 256 2.31 32.86 -8.76
N PRO A 257 1.31 33.11 -9.63
CA PRO A 257 1.06 34.46 -10.10
C PRO A 257 0.35 35.23 -8.98
N GLY A 258 0.94 36.33 -8.51
CA GLY A 258 0.38 37.16 -7.43
C GLY A 258 -1.04 37.71 -7.69
N ASP A 259 -1.51 37.67 -8.94
CA ASP A 259 -2.86 38.11 -9.35
C ASP A 259 -3.79 36.94 -9.80
N LEU A 260 -3.46 35.68 -9.50
CA LEU A 260 -4.22 34.51 -9.97
C LEU A 260 -5.73 34.62 -9.74
N ALA A 261 -6.15 34.98 -8.52
CA ALA A 261 -7.56 35.08 -8.16
C ALA A 261 -8.33 36.09 -9.05
N LYS A 262 -7.68 37.18 -9.47
CA LYS A 262 -8.30 38.18 -10.36
C LYS A 262 -8.44 37.66 -11.78
N VAL A 263 -7.43 36.95 -12.28
CA VAL A 263 -7.41 36.43 -13.66
C VAL A 263 -8.41 35.29 -13.83
N VAL A 264 -8.57 34.45 -12.81
CA VAL A 264 -9.46 33.28 -12.85
C VAL A 264 -10.92 33.66 -12.54
N ALA A 265 -11.19 34.79 -11.87
CA ALA A 265 -12.55 35.20 -11.51
C ALA A 265 -13.51 35.30 -12.70
N VAL A 266 -13.07 35.83 -13.85
CA VAL A 266 -13.95 35.98 -15.03
C VAL A 266 -14.32 34.62 -15.65
N PRO A 267 -13.37 33.71 -15.96
CA PRO A 267 -13.70 32.34 -16.34
C PRO A 267 -14.63 31.61 -15.36
N LEU A 268 -14.42 31.79 -14.04
CA LEU A 268 -15.29 31.16 -13.03
C LEU A 268 -16.70 31.72 -13.03
N ASN A 269 -16.88 33.04 -13.19
CA ASN A 269 -18.20 33.64 -13.32
C ASN A 269 -19.01 33.02 -14.46
N TYR A 270 -18.39 32.78 -15.63
CA TYR A 270 -19.06 32.09 -16.73
C TYR A 270 -19.33 30.62 -16.41
N SER A 271 -18.37 29.92 -15.79
CA SER A 271 -18.51 28.51 -15.43
C SER A 271 -19.70 28.29 -14.47
N VAL A 272 -19.88 29.18 -13.49
CA VAL A 272 -21.03 29.15 -12.57
C VAL A 272 -22.35 29.46 -13.30
N GLN A 273 -22.35 30.40 -14.25
CA GLN A 273 -23.54 30.67 -15.08
C GLN A 273 -23.95 29.45 -15.93
N PHE A 274 -22.97 28.65 -16.37
CA PHE A 274 -23.22 27.46 -17.17
C PHE A 274 -23.85 26.29 -16.40
N LEU A 275 -23.91 26.34 -15.06
CA LEU A 275 -24.72 25.41 -14.28
C LEU A 275 -26.20 25.46 -14.67
N ALA A 276 -26.72 26.63 -15.03
CA ALA A 276 -28.11 26.80 -15.47
C ALA A 276 -28.37 26.34 -16.92
N VAL A 277 -27.34 25.81 -17.60
CA VAL A 277 -27.38 25.40 -19.00
C VAL A 277 -27.23 23.87 -19.07
N PRO A 278 -28.29 23.11 -19.39
CA PRO A 278 -28.27 21.65 -19.31
C PRO A 278 -27.12 20.98 -20.06
N GLU A 279 -26.76 21.44 -21.26
CA GLU A 279 -25.70 20.81 -22.07
C GLU A 279 -24.27 21.11 -21.58
N LEU A 280 -24.11 22.03 -20.62
CA LEU A 280 -22.82 22.42 -20.04
C LEU A 280 -22.73 22.13 -18.54
N ALA A 281 -23.86 21.79 -17.91
CA ALA A 281 -23.97 21.61 -16.48
C ALA A 281 -23.03 20.51 -15.97
N GLU A 282 -22.96 19.37 -16.66
CA GLU A 282 -22.07 18.25 -16.31
C GLU A 282 -20.61 18.71 -16.08
N MET A 283 -20.01 19.32 -17.10
CA MET A 283 -18.62 19.80 -17.04
C MET A 283 -18.44 20.98 -16.08
N ALA A 284 -19.45 21.85 -15.94
CA ALA A 284 -19.42 22.93 -14.97
C ALA A 284 -19.46 22.40 -13.53
N MET A 285 -20.25 21.37 -13.25
CA MET A 285 -20.32 20.70 -11.95
C MET A 285 -18.97 20.06 -11.61
N GLU A 286 -18.38 19.29 -12.53
CA GLU A 286 -17.07 18.66 -12.34
C GLU A 286 -15.95 19.69 -12.09
N LEU A 287 -15.90 20.77 -12.88
CA LEU A 287 -14.91 21.84 -12.67
C LEU A 287 -15.06 22.49 -11.29
N LEU A 288 -16.29 22.84 -10.89
CA LEU A 288 -16.53 23.53 -9.63
C LEU A 288 -16.31 22.62 -8.41
N ALA A 289 -16.66 21.34 -8.51
CA ALA A 289 -16.38 20.34 -7.49
C ALA A 289 -14.87 20.20 -7.26
N GLU A 290 -14.07 20.11 -8.33
CA GLU A 290 -12.61 20.01 -8.22
C GLU A 290 -11.96 21.28 -7.64
N ILE A 291 -12.51 22.46 -7.96
CA ILE A 291 -12.07 23.73 -7.38
C ILE A 291 -12.41 23.81 -5.90
N LEU A 292 -13.61 23.41 -5.49
CA LEU A 292 -13.98 23.35 -4.06
C LEU A 292 -13.04 22.42 -3.30
N ASN A 293 -12.72 21.27 -3.87
CA ASN A 293 -11.83 20.29 -3.25
C ASN A 293 -10.39 20.82 -3.06
N SER A 294 -9.81 21.45 -4.09
CA SER A 294 -8.37 21.72 -4.10
C SER A 294 -7.98 23.20 -4.03
N HIS A 295 -8.89 24.10 -4.38
CA HIS A 295 -8.64 25.54 -4.51
C HIS A 295 -9.82 26.39 -4.04
N ALA A 296 -10.52 25.99 -2.97
CA ALA A 296 -11.70 26.71 -2.45
C ALA A 296 -11.47 28.22 -2.28
N LYS A 297 -10.23 28.63 -1.92
CA LYS A 297 -9.82 30.05 -1.78
C LYS A 297 -9.96 30.89 -3.06
N LEU A 298 -10.02 30.28 -4.25
CA LEU A 298 -10.26 30.98 -5.51
C LEU A 298 -11.74 31.38 -5.69
N LEU A 299 -12.65 30.69 -4.98
CA LEU A 299 -14.07 30.99 -5.03
C LEU A 299 -14.41 32.11 -4.05
N GLY A 300 -14.74 33.29 -4.58
CA GLY A 300 -15.36 34.36 -3.81
C GLY A 300 -16.79 34.02 -3.35
N ALA A 301 -17.31 34.83 -2.42
CA ALA A 301 -18.64 34.65 -1.84
C ALA A 301 -19.78 34.69 -2.88
N GLU A 302 -19.63 35.45 -3.97
CA GLU A 302 -20.61 35.50 -5.06
C GLU A 302 -20.71 34.15 -5.80
N HIS A 303 -19.57 33.48 -6.04
CA HIS A 303 -19.56 32.16 -6.66
C HIS A 303 -20.21 31.12 -5.76
N LEU A 304 -19.88 31.10 -4.46
CA LEU A 304 -20.49 30.18 -3.49
C LEU A 304 -22.01 30.40 -3.39
N THR A 305 -22.45 31.65 -3.41
CA THR A 305 -23.88 32.00 -3.39
C THR A 305 -24.60 31.48 -4.64
N ALA A 306 -23.97 31.59 -5.81
CA ALA A 306 -24.56 31.10 -7.05
C ALA A 306 -24.56 29.56 -7.15
N ILE A 307 -23.53 28.88 -6.64
CA ILE A 307 -23.54 27.42 -6.47
C ILE A 307 -24.67 27.00 -5.52
N LEU A 308 -24.81 27.67 -4.38
CA LEU A 308 -25.89 27.43 -3.43
C LEU A 308 -27.28 27.63 -4.08
N GLN A 309 -27.45 28.68 -4.89
CA GLN A 309 -28.70 28.92 -5.63
C GLN A 309 -29.02 27.82 -6.65
N PHE A 310 -28.01 27.26 -7.31
CA PHE A 310 -28.18 26.15 -8.23
C PHE A 310 -28.59 24.88 -7.48
N LEU A 311 -27.84 24.50 -6.43
CA LEU A 311 -28.09 23.31 -5.61
C LEU A 311 -29.46 23.36 -4.91
N SER A 312 -29.84 24.53 -4.38
CA SER A 312 -31.13 24.76 -3.70
C SER A 312 -32.25 25.19 -4.64
N GLY A 313 -32.01 25.27 -5.95
CA GLY A 313 -32.98 25.73 -6.95
C GLY A 313 -33.75 24.60 -7.63
N ASN A 314 -34.54 24.95 -8.64
CA ASN A 314 -35.34 23.98 -9.42
C ASN A 314 -34.46 22.98 -10.20
N PHE A 315 -33.25 23.40 -10.62
CA PHE A 315 -32.31 22.52 -11.29
C PHE A 315 -31.77 21.45 -10.33
N GLY A 316 -31.33 21.85 -9.13
CA GLY A 316 -30.91 20.90 -8.11
C GLY A 316 -32.02 19.94 -7.68
N GLU A 317 -33.28 20.40 -7.62
CA GLU A 317 -34.42 19.53 -7.35
C GLU A 317 -34.60 18.43 -8.40
N LYS A 318 -34.39 18.75 -9.68
CA LYS A 318 -34.45 17.75 -10.77
C LYS A 318 -33.43 16.63 -10.55
N TYR A 319 -32.17 16.97 -10.28
CA TYR A 319 -31.11 15.99 -10.06
C TYR A 319 -31.30 15.23 -8.73
N ALA A 320 -31.73 15.91 -7.67
CA ALA A 320 -32.06 15.24 -6.41
C ALA A 320 -33.21 14.24 -6.57
N LEU A 321 -34.25 14.56 -7.34
CA LEU A 321 -35.34 13.63 -7.65
C LEU A 321 -34.86 12.47 -8.52
N ALA A 322 -33.92 12.67 -9.45
CA ALA A 322 -33.32 11.61 -10.24
C ALA A 322 -32.58 10.61 -9.32
N LEU A 323 -31.71 11.11 -8.44
CA LEU A 323 -30.99 10.30 -7.44
C LEU A 323 -31.94 9.52 -6.51
N LEU A 324 -33.04 10.14 -6.07
CA LEU A 324 -34.04 9.45 -5.22
C LEU A 324 -34.76 8.30 -5.93
N ASN A 325 -34.93 8.40 -7.25
CA ASN A 325 -35.54 7.37 -8.08
C ASN A 325 -34.52 6.35 -8.62
N ALA A 326 -33.33 6.29 -8.02
CA ALA A 326 -32.23 5.43 -8.42
C ALA A 326 -31.71 5.67 -9.85
N ASP A 327 -31.83 6.89 -10.36
CA ASP A 327 -31.23 7.31 -11.63
C ASP A 327 -29.84 7.93 -11.36
N TYR A 328 -28.80 7.09 -11.51
CA TYR A 328 -27.40 7.43 -11.27
C TYR A 328 -26.65 7.64 -12.59
N ASP A 329 -27.22 8.44 -13.48
CA ASP A 329 -26.53 8.92 -14.68
C ASP A 329 -25.32 9.82 -14.31
N GLU A 330 -24.46 10.07 -15.29
CA GLU A 330 -23.24 10.86 -15.07
C GLU A 330 -23.58 12.25 -14.50
N ASP A 331 -24.59 12.92 -15.04
CA ASP A 331 -25.06 14.24 -14.58
C ASP A 331 -25.48 14.24 -13.11
N SER A 332 -26.31 13.28 -12.69
CA SER A 332 -26.83 13.21 -11.33
C SER A 332 -25.72 12.87 -10.33
N MET A 333 -24.75 12.05 -10.72
CA MET A 333 -23.56 11.78 -9.90
C MET A 333 -22.64 12.99 -9.80
N ARG A 334 -22.47 13.78 -10.87
CA ARG A 334 -21.74 15.07 -10.80
C ARG A 334 -22.45 16.09 -9.93
N PHE A 335 -23.77 16.11 -9.94
CA PHE A 335 -24.55 16.92 -9.01
C PHE A 335 -24.31 16.50 -7.56
N LEU A 336 -24.32 15.20 -7.26
CA LEU A 336 -24.03 14.69 -5.93
C LEU A 336 -22.63 15.08 -5.47
N ASP A 337 -21.60 14.89 -6.31
CA ASP A 337 -20.23 15.31 -5.97
C ASP A 337 -20.16 16.81 -5.69
N LEU A 338 -20.74 17.67 -6.54
CA LEU A 338 -20.78 19.12 -6.28
C LEU A 338 -21.48 19.46 -4.96
N LEU A 339 -22.59 18.80 -4.64
CA LEU A 339 -23.32 18.97 -3.38
C LEU A 339 -22.44 18.62 -2.18
N LEU A 340 -21.74 17.47 -2.22
CA LEU A 340 -20.85 17.00 -1.16
C LEU A 340 -19.63 17.91 -0.99
N ARG A 341 -18.98 18.33 -2.09
CA ARG A 341 -17.83 19.26 -2.01
C ARG A 341 -18.23 20.63 -1.47
N TYR A 342 -19.41 21.12 -1.86
CA TYR A 342 -19.94 22.37 -1.31
C TYR A 342 -20.22 22.22 0.19
N ALA A 343 -20.87 21.13 0.59
CA ALA A 343 -21.17 20.84 1.98
C ALA A 343 -19.90 20.75 2.82
N THR A 344 -18.88 20.03 2.35
CA THR A 344 -17.57 19.90 3.02
C THR A 344 -16.90 21.26 3.23
N THR A 345 -16.92 22.13 2.21
CA THR A 345 -16.32 23.47 2.31
C THR A 345 -17.02 24.35 3.37
N GLU A 346 -18.33 24.17 3.57
CA GLU A 346 -19.18 25.04 4.41
C GLU A 346 -19.74 24.33 5.66
N HIS A 347 -19.33 23.10 5.96
CA HIS A 347 -19.95 22.25 6.98
C HIS A 347 -19.96 22.87 8.40
N ILE A 348 -18.89 23.56 8.81
CA ILE A 348 -18.84 24.30 10.08
C ILE A 348 -19.95 25.34 10.11
N GLN A 349 -20.08 26.15 9.05
CA GLN A 349 -21.14 27.15 8.96
C GLN A 349 -22.54 26.53 8.84
N LEU A 350 -22.68 25.37 8.21
CA LEU A 350 -23.95 24.65 8.10
C LEU A 350 -24.42 24.15 9.48
N PHE A 351 -23.51 23.64 10.30
CA PHE A 351 -23.85 23.05 11.61
C PHE A 351 -23.80 24.04 12.77
N THR A 352 -23.02 25.12 12.69
CA THR A 352 -22.90 26.11 13.79
C THR A 352 -23.34 27.52 13.44
N GLY A 353 -23.38 27.89 12.16
CA GLY A 353 -23.80 29.22 11.70
C GLY A 353 -25.31 29.46 11.69
N GLU A 354 -25.71 30.67 11.28
CA GLU A 354 -27.11 30.99 11.02
C GLU A 354 -27.60 30.30 9.74
N LEU A 355 -28.75 29.64 9.83
CA LEU A 355 -29.35 28.91 8.72
C LEU A 355 -30.29 29.82 7.93
N ASN A 356 -29.90 30.15 6.71
CA ASN A 356 -30.82 30.69 5.72
C ASN A 356 -31.66 29.56 5.08
N GLU A 357 -32.76 29.90 4.43
CA GLU A 357 -33.68 28.95 3.79
C GLU A 357 -32.95 28.02 2.78
N GLN A 358 -31.95 28.56 2.09
CA GLN A 358 -31.15 27.80 1.12
C GLN A 358 -30.23 26.76 1.79
N LYS A 359 -29.53 27.12 2.87
CA LYS A 359 -28.67 26.20 3.65
C LYS A 359 -29.52 25.13 4.35
N GLN A 360 -30.73 25.47 4.80
CA GLN A 360 -31.69 24.47 5.30
C GLN A 360 -32.08 23.48 4.20
N ARG A 361 -32.27 23.96 2.96
CA ARG A 361 -32.54 23.08 1.82
C ARG A 361 -31.36 22.16 1.51
N ILE A 362 -30.11 22.61 1.66
CA ILE A 362 -28.93 21.74 1.52
C ILE A 362 -28.93 20.63 2.57
N LEU A 363 -29.12 20.95 3.85
CA LEU A 363 -29.22 19.93 4.91
C LEU A 363 -30.37 18.97 4.63
N PHE A 364 -31.53 19.49 4.23
CA PHE A 364 -32.67 18.67 3.82
C PHE A 364 -32.31 17.71 2.68
N LEU A 365 -31.57 18.15 1.65
CA LEU A 365 -31.12 17.29 0.56
C LEU A 365 -30.16 16.21 1.07
N LEU A 366 -29.16 16.57 1.88
CA LEU A 366 -28.20 15.60 2.45
C LEU A 366 -28.90 14.49 3.24
N HIS A 367 -29.95 14.81 4.01
CA HIS A 367 -30.75 13.82 4.71
C HIS A 367 -31.70 13.04 3.79
N THR A 368 -32.36 13.72 2.87
CA THR A 368 -33.39 13.11 2.03
C THR A 368 -32.78 12.12 1.05
N LEU A 369 -31.58 12.36 0.54
CA LEU A 369 -30.91 11.48 -0.42
C LEU A 369 -30.58 10.09 0.17
N PHE A 370 -30.46 9.96 1.49
CA PHE A 370 -30.40 8.64 2.15
C PHE A 370 -31.69 7.83 1.99
N ARG A 371 -32.79 8.40 1.51
CA ARG A 371 -34.07 7.69 1.27
C ARG A 371 -34.18 7.15 -0.16
N GLY A 372 -33.10 7.17 -0.94
CA GLY A 372 -33.04 6.50 -2.24
C GLY A 372 -33.50 5.05 -2.15
N THR A 373 -34.25 4.59 -3.15
CA THR A 373 -34.85 3.26 -3.20
C THR A 373 -33.82 2.17 -3.52
N GLY A 374 -34.03 0.97 -2.98
CA GLY A 374 -33.20 -0.20 -3.26
C GLY A 374 -32.13 -0.46 -2.20
N PHE A 375 -31.25 -1.42 -2.47
CA PHE A 375 -30.17 -1.80 -1.56
C PHE A 375 -28.92 -0.97 -1.82
N VAL A 376 -28.23 -0.59 -0.74
CA VAL A 376 -27.03 0.25 -0.82
C VAL A 376 -25.91 -0.47 -1.56
N GLU A 377 -25.14 0.27 -2.36
CA GLU A 377 -24.06 -0.19 -3.26
C GLU A 377 -24.53 -1.06 -4.45
N VAL A 378 -25.70 -1.71 -4.35
CA VAL A 378 -26.28 -2.51 -5.42
C VAL A 378 -27.15 -1.62 -6.33
N ASP A 379 -28.22 -1.07 -5.75
CA ASP A 379 -29.12 -0.15 -6.42
C ASP A 379 -28.73 1.29 -6.09
N ASP A 380 -28.47 1.59 -4.81
CA ASP A 380 -28.24 2.95 -4.32
C ASP A 380 -26.77 3.28 -4.14
N LYS A 381 -26.26 4.10 -5.07
CA LYS A 381 -24.87 4.59 -5.10
C LYS A 381 -24.64 5.92 -4.40
N ALA A 382 -25.69 6.60 -3.95
CA ALA A 382 -25.57 7.90 -3.28
C ALA A 382 -25.30 7.76 -1.78
N SER A 383 -25.97 6.82 -1.10
CA SER A 383 -25.82 6.62 0.35
C SER A 383 -24.38 6.39 0.83
N PRO A 384 -23.52 5.61 0.15
CA PRO A 384 -22.12 5.43 0.57
C PRO A 384 -21.33 6.73 0.57
N LEU A 385 -21.43 7.52 -0.50
CA LEU A 385 -20.76 8.82 -0.64
C LEU A 385 -21.26 9.86 0.37
N LEU A 386 -22.57 9.84 0.66
CA LEU A 386 -23.15 10.68 1.71
C LEU A 386 -22.60 10.30 3.09
N LEU A 387 -22.53 8.99 3.38
CA LEU A 387 -22.03 8.50 4.66
C LEU A 387 -20.54 8.81 4.87
N GLU A 388 -19.73 8.71 3.82
CA GLU A 388 -18.33 9.15 3.83
C GLU A 388 -18.23 10.63 4.23
N TYR A 389 -18.98 11.51 3.57
CA TYR A 389 -19.06 12.93 3.94
C TYR A 389 -19.46 13.17 5.40
N TRP A 390 -20.48 12.46 5.90
CA TRP A 390 -20.92 12.62 7.28
C TRP A 390 -19.89 12.09 8.28
N THR A 391 -19.09 11.09 7.90
CA THR A 391 -17.98 10.58 8.72
C THR A 391 -16.86 11.61 8.80
N GLU A 392 -16.42 12.13 7.66
CA GLU A 392 -15.42 13.21 7.60
C GLU A 392 -15.88 14.44 8.39
N ALA A 393 -17.15 14.83 8.25
CA ALA A 393 -17.71 15.96 9.00
C ALA A 393 -17.73 15.72 10.52
N ALA A 394 -17.93 14.48 10.98
CA ALA A 394 -17.88 14.14 12.41
C ALA A 394 -16.45 14.26 12.97
N ASP A 395 -15.47 13.79 12.21
CA ASP A 395 -14.04 13.86 12.56
C ASP A 395 -13.57 15.32 12.58
N ASP A 396 -13.85 16.09 11.52
CA ASP A 396 -13.46 17.50 11.43
C ASP A 396 -14.04 18.32 12.58
N ILE A 397 -15.34 18.18 12.89
CA ILE A 397 -15.96 18.87 14.04
C ILE A 397 -15.31 18.45 15.35
N SER A 398 -14.98 17.17 15.51
CA SER A 398 -14.30 16.67 16.71
C SER A 398 -12.91 17.29 16.83
N ASP A 399 -12.16 17.40 15.73
CA ASP A 399 -10.84 18.04 15.66
C ASP A 399 -10.91 19.53 15.99
N TYR A 400 -11.87 20.28 15.44
CA TYR A 400 -12.08 21.70 15.77
C TYR A 400 -12.37 21.92 17.26
N ILE A 401 -13.14 21.02 17.87
CA ILE A 401 -13.43 21.06 19.31
C ILE A 401 -12.17 20.73 20.12
N MET A 402 -11.40 19.72 19.72
CA MET A 402 -10.13 19.37 20.40
C MET A 402 -9.10 20.50 20.31
N GLN A 403 -9.08 21.25 19.22
CA GLN A 403 -8.20 22.42 19.03
C GLN A 403 -8.67 23.65 19.83
N GLY A 404 -9.85 23.60 20.45
CA GLY A 404 -10.42 24.71 21.22
C GLY A 404 -10.90 25.88 20.36
N GLU A 405 -11.04 25.68 19.05
CA GLU A 405 -11.57 26.68 18.10
C GLU A 405 -13.10 26.80 18.20
N MET A 406 -13.75 25.81 18.83
CA MET A 406 -15.19 25.74 19.02
C MET A 406 -15.53 25.37 20.47
N ASP A 407 -16.44 26.12 21.09
CA ASP A 407 -17.03 25.74 22.37
C ASP A 407 -18.00 24.55 22.18
N ILE A 408 -18.17 23.77 23.26
CA ILE A 408 -18.92 22.50 23.39
C ILE A 408 -20.06 22.30 22.37
N TYR A 409 -20.11 21.08 21.83
CA TYR A 409 -21.12 20.53 20.91
C TYR A 409 -22.44 21.31 20.81
N SER A 410 -22.67 21.98 19.67
CA SER A 410 -23.95 22.59 19.35
C SER A 410 -25.06 21.53 19.38
N THR A 411 -26.17 21.79 20.10
CA THR A 411 -27.35 20.91 20.14
C THR A 411 -27.87 20.58 18.73
N ARG A 412 -27.73 21.51 17.79
CA ARG A 412 -28.09 21.29 16.38
C ARG A 412 -27.20 20.23 15.75
N ALA A 413 -25.88 20.36 15.86
CA ALA A 413 -24.95 19.37 15.31
C ALA A 413 -25.30 17.97 15.83
N LYS A 414 -25.46 17.81 17.15
CA LYS A 414 -25.92 16.54 17.73
C LYS A 414 -27.22 16.02 17.10
N GLY A 415 -28.20 16.90 16.89
CA GLY A 415 -29.47 16.58 16.24
C GLY A 415 -29.31 16.08 14.80
N GLU A 416 -28.48 16.73 13.99
CA GLU A 416 -28.24 16.32 12.59
C GLU A 416 -27.57 14.93 12.54
N PHE A 417 -26.50 14.68 13.31
CA PHE A 417 -25.85 13.37 13.32
C PHE A 417 -26.75 12.26 13.86
N ALA A 418 -27.57 12.53 14.88
CA ALA A 418 -28.58 11.58 15.35
C ALA A 418 -29.64 11.28 14.27
N GLN A 419 -29.99 12.27 13.45
CA GLN A 419 -30.91 12.10 12.32
C GLN A 419 -30.29 11.26 11.20
N VAL A 420 -28.99 11.40 10.90
CA VAL A 420 -28.28 10.52 9.93
C VAL A 420 -28.35 9.06 10.36
N ILE A 421 -28.11 8.78 11.65
CA ILE A 421 -28.23 7.42 12.21
C ILE A 421 -29.64 6.90 11.96
N ALA A 422 -30.68 7.71 12.19
CA ALA A 422 -32.06 7.32 11.97
C ALA A 422 -32.40 7.08 10.49
N ASP A 423 -31.92 7.94 9.58
CA ASP A 423 -32.16 7.84 8.14
C ASP A 423 -31.47 6.61 7.52
N CYS A 424 -30.28 6.23 8.00
CA CYS A 424 -29.52 5.07 7.50
C CYS A 424 -29.89 3.75 8.16
N TYR A 425 -30.48 3.76 9.37
CA TYR A 425 -30.64 2.56 10.20
C TYR A 425 -31.36 1.41 9.48
N ASP A 426 -32.42 1.71 8.74
CA ASP A 426 -33.21 0.69 8.05
C ASP A 426 -32.49 0.11 6.82
N LYS A 427 -31.51 0.83 6.26
CA LYS A 427 -30.68 0.36 5.13
C LYS A 427 -29.66 -0.69 5.53
N LEU A 428 -29.39 -0.87 6.82
CA LEU A 428 -28.46 -1.88 7.32
C LEU A 428 -29.08 -3.29 7.40
N ARG A 429 -30.40 -3.41 7.20
CA ARG A 429 -31.11 -4.68 7.28
C ARG A 429 -30.74 -5.53 6.08
N TYR A 430 -30.38 -6.79 6.32
CA TYR A 430 -30.20 -7.74 5.24
C TYR A 430 -31.50 -7.93 4.45
N PRO A 431 -31.41 -8.13 3.12
CA PRO A 431 -32.56 -8.53 2.33
C PRO A 431 -33.06 -9.93 2.70
N ASP A 432 -34.26 -10.26 2.24
CA ASP A 432 -34.79 -11.61 2.33
C ASP A 432 -33.83 -12.64 1.67
N PRO A 433 -33.75 -13.88 2.20
CA PRO A 433 -32.83 -14.90 1.68
C PRO A 433 -33.02 -15.27 0.20
N SER A 434 -34.14 -14.92 -0.43
CA SER A 434 -34.35 -15.09 -1.87
C SER A 434 -33.57 -14.07 -2.69
N VAL A 435 -33.59 -12.80 -2.27
CA VAL A 435 -32.88 -11.70 -2.94
C VAL A 435 -31.37 -11.86 -2.73
N LEU A 436 -30.95 -12.25 -1.53
CA LEU A 436 -29.52 -12.48 -1.23
C LEU A 436 -28.89 -13.59 -2.09
N LYS A 437 -29.68 -14.52 -2.64
CA LYS A 437 -29.19 -15.56 -3.56
C LYS A 437 -29.04 -15.07 -5.00
N GLU A 438 -29.71 -13.98 -5.35
CA GLU A 438 -29.62 -13.37 -6.69
C GLU A 438 -28.40 -12.46 -6.79
N TRP A 439 -27.91 -11.95 -5.65
CA TRP A 439 -26.69 -11.14 -5.56
C TRP A 439 -25.44 -11.95 -5.93
N ASP A 440 -24.51 -11.29 -6.61
CA ASP A 440 -23.18 -11.84 -6.81
C ASP A 440 -22.26 -11.59 -5.60
N ASP A 441 -21.04 -12.12 -5.66
CA ASP A 441 -20.07 -11.99 -4.57
C ASP A 441 -19.63 -10.53 -4.35
N ASP A 442 -19.68 -9.69 -5.40
CA ASP A 442 -19.30 -8.28 -5.32
C ASP A 442 -20.41 -7.46 -4.64
N ASP A 443 -21.68 -7.68 -4.98
CA ASP A 443 -22.85 -7.06 -4.33
C ASP A 443 -22.88 -7.34 -2.83
N VAL A 444 -22.69 -8.61 -2.43
CA VAL A 444 -22.63 -9.01 -1.02
C VAL A 444 -21.44 -8.34 -0.33
N ARG A 445 -20.28 -8.26 -1.00
CA ARG A 445 -19.09 -7.60 -0.43
C ARG A 445 -19.32 -6.10 -0.25
N ASN A 446 -19.89 -5.42 -1.24
CA ASN A 446 -20.11 -3.98 -1.19
C ASN A 446 -21.16 -3.60 -0.14
N PHE A 447 -22.26 -4.34 -0.03
CA PHE A 447 -23.25 -4.12 1.05
C PHE A 447 -22.64 -4.30 2.44
N ASN A 448 -21.81 -5.33 2.65
CA ASN A 448 -21.10 -5.51 3.92
C ASN A 448 -20.02 -4.44 4.14
N GLY A 449 -19.44 -3.89 3.06
CA GLY A 449 -18.59 -2.70 3.08
C GLY A 449 -19.33 -1.50 3.66
N PHE A 450 -20.49 -1.16 3.10
CA PHE A 450 -21.34 -0.07 3.60
C PHE A 450 -21.73 -0.24 5.07
N ARG A 451 -22.09 -1.46 5.52
CA ARG A 451 -22.38 -1.72 6.94
C ARG A 451 -21.17 -1.42 7.84
N ARG A 452 -19.95 -1.67 7.35
CA ARG A 452 -18.71 -1.35 8.06
C ARG A 452 -18.45 0.15 8.06
N ASP A 453 -18.64 0.83 6.93
CA ASP A 453 -18.51 2.29 6.85
C ASP A 453 -19.49 2.97 7.81
N PHE A 454 -20.70 2.41 7.97
CA PHE A 454 -21.66 2.91 8.97
C PHE A 454 -21.19 2.68 10.41
N ALA A 455 -20.52 1.56 10.67
CA ALA A 455 -19.92 1.33 11.98
C ALA A 455 -18.78 2.31 12.27
N ASP A 456 -17.97 2.64 11.27
CA ASP A 456 -16.91 3.65 11.37
C ASP A 456 -17.52 5.05 11.61
N PHE A 457 -18.64 5.38 10.94
CA PHE A 457 -19.43 6.58 11.22
C PHE A 457 -19.97 6.62 12.67
N LEU A 458 -20.46 5.51 13.21
CA LEU A 458 -20.90 5.45 14.61
C LEU A 458 -19.74 5.71 15.58
N LEU A 459 -18.54 5.22 15.27
CA LEU A 459 -17.34 5.46 16.07
C LEU A 459 -16.90 6.94 16.01
N ALA A 460 -16.90 7.54 14.80
CA ALA A 460 -16.58 8.95 14.60
C ALA A 460 -17.58 9.89 15.31
N THR A 461 -18.87 9.52 15.35
CA THR A 461 -19.92 10.32 15.99
C THR A 461 -20.11 10.05 17.49
N PHE A 462 -19.56 8.96 18.02
CA PHE A 462 -19.69 8.62 19.45
C PHE A 462 -19.14 9.71 20.39
N PRO A 463 -17.98 10.36 20.15
CA PRO A 463 -17.52 11.49 20.96
C PRO A 463 -18.57 12.62 21.06
N LEU A 464 -19.29 12.89 19.97
CA LEU A 464 -20.31 13.93 19.88
C LEU A 464 -21.62 13.55 20.61
N LEU A 465 -22.14 12.35 20.35
CA LEU A 465 -23.46 11.90 20.86
C LEU A 465 -23.38 11.31 22.27
N GLY A 466 -22.25 10.69 22.62
CA GLY A 466 -22.00 10.09 23.93
C GLY A 466 -22.94 8.91 24.24
N PHE A 467 -23.18 8.69 25.53
CA PHE A 467 -23.90 7.51 26.05
C PHE A 467 -25.36 7.39 25.59
N GLU A 468 -26.00 8.50 25.19
CA GLU A 468 -27.39 8.50 24.69
C GLU A 468 -27.55 7.61 23.44
N LEU A 469 -26.51 7.51 22.60
CA LEU A 469 -26.49 6.63 21.44
C LEU A 469 -26.60 5.16 21.86
N VAL A 470 -25.82 4.74 22.86
CA VAL A 470 -25.79 3.36 23.35
C VAL A 470 -27.13 3.01 23.99
N GLU A 471 -27.69 3.92 24.79
CA GLU A 471 -29.02 3.74 25.40
C GLU A 471 -30.09 3.49 24.33
N LYS A 472 -30.13 4.31 23.27
CA LYS A 472 -31.09 4.14 22.17
C LYS A 472 -30.91 2.84 21.40
N LEU A 473 -29.67 2.39 21.19
CA LEU A 473 -29.40 1.11 20.52
C LEU A 473 -29.83 -0.09 21.39
N VAL A 474 -29.59 -0.04 22.70
CA VAL A 474 -30.04 -1.07 23.66
C VAL A 474 -31.56 -1.10 23.77
N GLU A 475 -32.22 0.04 23.82
CA GLU A 475 -33.69 0.14 23.78
C GLU A 475 -34.25 -0.52 22.50
N ARG A 476 -33.67 -0.25 21.34
CA ARG A 476 -34.05 -0.87 20.06
C ARG A 476 -33.83 -2.38 20.07
N ALA A 477 -32.66 -2.85 20.51
CA ALA A 477 -32.34 -4.27 20.63
C ALA A 477 -33.36 -4.99 21.53
N THR A 478 -33.67 -4.40 22.70
CA THR A 478 -34.61 -4.97 23.67
C THR A 478 -36.04 -5.02 23.12
N SER A 479 -36.49 -3.94 22.46
CA SER A 479 -37.82 -3.87 21.84
C SER A 479 -37.98 -4.89 20.70
N SER A 480 -36.98 -4.99 19.83
CA SER A 480 -36.98 -5.97 18.73
C SER A 480 -36.91 -7.41 19.22
N MET A 481 -36.13 -7.68 20.28
CA MET A 481 -36.06 -9.00 20.91
C MET A 481 -37.40 -9.40 21.56
N ASN A 482 -38.03 -8.49 22.30
CA ASN A 482 -39.35 -8.72 22.91
C ASN A 482 -40.45 -8.96 21.87
N SER A 483 -40.36 -8.28 20.72
CA SER A 483 -41.31 -8.41 19.61
C SER A 483 -40.96 -9.56 18.65
N GLN A 484 -39.83 -10.26 18.86
CA GLN A 484 -39.28 -11.30 17.98
C GLN A 484 -39.04 -10.83 16.53
N ILE A 485 -38.73 -9.55 16.33
CA ILE A 485 -38.33 -8.99 15.04
C ILE A 485 -36.82 -9.13 14.91
N TRP A 486 -36.37 -10.26 14.37
CA TRP A 486 -34.96 -10.65 14.38
C TRP A 486 -34.06 -9.80 13.50
N ASP A 487 -34.57 -9.24 12.40
CA ASP A 487 -33.76 -8.39 11.50
C ASP A 487 -33.43 -7.05 12.17
N GLY A 488 -34.40 -6.46 12.87
CA GLY A 488 -34.18 -5.24 13.65
C GLY A 488 -33.27 -5.48 14.86
N PHE A 489 -33.38 -6.68 15.48
CA PHE A 489 -32.47 -7.11 16.54
C PHE A 489 -31.03 -7.25 16.02
N GLU A 490 -30.84 -7.88 14.86
CA GLU A 490 -29.51 -8.07 14.23
C GLU A 490 -28.79 -6.74 13.97
N VAL A 491 -29.49 -5.74 13.41
CA VAL A 491 -28.89 -4.42 13.16
C VAL A 491 -28.50 -3.74 14.47
N ALA A 492 -29.34 -3.83 15.50
CA ALA A 492 -29.05 -3.20 16.79
C ALA A 492 -27.80 -3.79 17.45
N ILE A 493 -27.69 -5.12 17.49
CA ILE A 493 -26.53 -5.82 18.08
C ILE A 493 -25.28 -5.69 17.21
N PHE A 494 -25.43 -5.56 15.88
CA PHE A 494 -24.33 -5.24 14.98
C PHE A 494 -23.71 -3.89 15.37
N CYS A 495 -24.52 -2.83 15.45
CA CYS A 495 -24.07 -1.49 15.83
C CYS A 495 -23.45 -1.47 17.23
N LEU A 496 -24.07 -2.12 18.22
CA LEU A 496 -23.53 -2.24 19.57
C LEU A 496 -22.17 -2.97 19.57
N GLY A 497 -22.03 -4.03 18.79
CA GLY A 497 -20.78 -4.79 18.68
C GLY A 497 -19.59 -3.91 18.27
N PHE A 498 -19.77 -2.94 17.38
CA PHE A 498 -18.69 -2.02 16.99
C PHE A 498 -18.36 -0.96 18.03
N LEU A 499 -19.34 -0.56 18.85
CA LEU A 499 -19.12 0.38 19.96
C LEU A 499 -18.46 -0.27 21.18
N ALA A 500 -18.26 -1.60 21.19
CA ALA A 500 -17.75 -2.35 22.35
C ALA A 500 -16.43 -1.77 22.89
N ASP A 501 -15.45 -1.50 22.00
CA ASP A 501 -14.13 -0.98 22.39
C ASP A 501 -14.21 0.43 22.99
N SER A 502 -15.16 1.25 22.53
CA SER A 502 -15.40 2.61 23.04
C SER A 502 -16.07 2.64 24.41
N VAL A 503 -16.68 1.53 24.86
CA VAL A 503 -17.49 1.47 26.10
C VAL A 503 -16.95 0.47 27.14
N VAL A 504 -15.81 -0.18 26.89
CA VAL A 504 -15.25 -1.28 27.70
C VAL A 504 -15.23 -0.99 29.20
N GLU A 505 -14.94 0.25 29.61
CA GLU A 505 -14.75 0.62 31.01
C GLU A 505 -15.96 1.29 31.67
N SER A 506 -17.09 1.45 30.96
CA SER A 506 -18.24 2.19 31.49
C SER A 506 -19.20 1.30 32.30
N PRO A 507 -19.30 1.47 33.64
CA PRO A 507 -20.21 0.67 34.46
C PRO A 507 -21.69 0.98 34.19
N ASP A 508 -22.00 2.12 33.60
CA ASP A 508 -23.37 2.47 33.22
C ASP A 508 -23.82 1.73 31.95
N VAL A 509 -22.88 1.41 31.05
CA VAL A 509 -23.17 0.56 29.89
C VAL A 509 -23.40 -0.88 30.30
N ASP A 510 -22.70 -1.38 31.33
CA ASP A 510 -22.94 -2.72 31.87
C ASP A 510 -24.40 -2.86 32.35
N LYS A 511 -24.96 -1.84 33.02
CA LYS A 511 -26.39 -1.79 33.42
C LYS A 511 -27.34 -1.86 32.23
N LEU A 512 -27.02 -1.17 31.14
CA LEU A 512 -27.80 -1.23 29.90
C LEU A 512 -27.72 -2.63 29.28
N LEU A 513 -26.53 -3.23 29.20
CA LEU A 513 -26.34 -4.58 28.64
C LEU A 513 -27.04 -5.68 29.46
N HIS A 514 -27.14 -5.51 30.79
CA HIS A 514 -27.92 -6.42 31.62
C HIS A 514 -29.38 -6.52 31.16
N THR A 515 -29.98 -5.46 30.61
CA THR A 515 -31.36 -5.51 30.10
C THR A 515 -31.53 -6.51 28.95
N ILE A 516 -30.47 -6.75 28.18
CA ILE A 516 -30.45 -7.74 27.09
C ILE A 516 -30.06 -9.11 27.65
N PHE A 517 -28.90 -9.23 28.29
CA PHE A 517 -28.30 -10.52 28.63
C PHE A 517 -28.93 -11.22 29.85
N HIS A 518 -29.59 -10.49 30.75
CA HIS A 518 -30.34 -11.08 31.87
C HIS A 518 -31.82 -11.33 31.54
N SER A 519 -32.26 -11.04 30.31
CA SER A 519 -33.65 -11.25 29.90
C SER A 519 -34.00 -12.75 29.83
N GLU A 520 -35.26 -13.08 30.13
CA GLU A 520 -35.78 -14.45 30.00
C GLU A 520 -35.77 -14.93 28.53
N ILE A 521 -35.90 -14.00 27.59
CA ILE A 521 -35.84 -14.29 26.15
C ILE A 521 -34.43 -14.72 25.77
N PHE A 522 -33.39 -14.02 26.24
CA PHE A 522 -32.01 -14.41 26.00
C PHE A 522 -31.67 -15.78 26.60
N ASP A 523 -32.18 -16.09 27.80
CA ASP A 523 -32.08 -17.44 28.38
C ASP A 523 -32.75 -18.48 27.46
N GLY A 524 -33.95 -18.17 26.96
CA GLY A 524 -34.66 -18.99 25.99
C GLY A 524 -33.86 -19.23 24.70
N ILE A 525 -33.13 -18.23 24.20
CA ILE A 525 -32.25 -18.35 23.03
C ILE A 525 -31.06 -19.27 23.37
N CYS A 526 -30.41 -19.06 24.51
CA CYS A 526 -29.21 -19.81 24.90
C CYS A 526 -29.46 -21.32 25.05
N PHE A 527 -30.66 -21.70 25.50
CA PHE A 527 -31.07 -23.10 25.66
C PHE A 527 -31.90 -23.63 24.49
N ASN A 528 -31.90 -22.96 23.32
CA ASN A 528 -32.66 -23.33 22.13
C ASN A 528 -34.17 -23.51 22.36
N ARG A 529 -34.75 -22.86 23.38
CA ARG A 529 -36.21 -22.78 23.57
C ARG A 529 -36.86 -21.80 22.59
N ILE A 530 -36.09 -20.79 22.16
CA ILE A 530 -36.47 -19.80 21.15
C ILE A 530 -35.50 -19.95 19.97
N SER A 531 -36.05 -20.19 18.78
CA SER A 531 -35.25 -20.30 17.56
C SER A 531 -35.00 -18.92 16.97
N ILE A 532 -33.73 -18.65 16.62
CA ILE A 532 -33.31 -17.42 15.95
C ILE A 532 -32.76 -17.73 14.56
N PRO A 533 -32.98 -16.85 13.55
CA PRO A 533 -32.39 -17.03 12.23
C PRO A 533 -30.85 -17.01 12.25
N MET A 534 -30.25 -17.54 11.19
CA MET A 534 -28.80 -17.76 11.12
C MET A 534 -27.97 -16.47 11.19
N LYS A 535 -28.40 -15.38 10.56
CA LYS A 535 -27.65 -14.11 10.59
C LYS A 535 -27.64 -13.42 11.96
N PRO A 536 -28.79 -13.19 12.62
CA PRO A 536 -28.83 -12.72 14.01
C PRO A 536 -27.99 -13.60 14.96
N ARG A 537 -27.98 -14.93 14.75
CA ARG A 537 -27.14 -15.86 15.52
C ARG A 537 -25.64 -15.62 15.32
N GLN A 538 -25.22 -15.42 14.07
CA GLN A 538 -23.83 -15.09 13.73
C GLN A 538 -23.42 -13.75 14.37
N THR A 539 -24.20 -12.69 14.16
CA THR A 539 -23.92 -11.34 14.67
C THR A 539 -23.90 -11.31 16.20
N LEU A 540 -24.81 -12.04 16.87
CA LEU A 540 -24.80 -12.18 18.32
C LEU A 540 -23.55 -12.91 18.82
N SER A 541 -23.12 -13.97 18.12
CA SER A 541 -21.87 -14.67 18.44
C SER A 541 -20.67 -13.72 18.35
N ASP A 542 -20.60 -12.91 17.29
CA ASP A 542 -19.54 -11.91 17.11
C ASP A 542 -19.60 -10.80 18.17
N MET A 543 -20.79 -10.30 18.52
CA MET A 543 -20.97 -9.31 19.60
C MET A 543 -20.46 -9.86 20.93
N ILE A 544 -20.78 -11.11 21.26
CA ILE A 544 -20.29 -11.77 22.48
C ILE A 544 -18.75 -11.77 22.54
N ALA A 545 -18.09 -12.03 21.40
CA ALA A 545 -16.62 -12.01 21.33
C ALA A 545 -16.03 -10.64 21.68
N ARG A 546 -16.71 -9.56 21.24
CA ARG A 546 -16.24 -8.18 21.46
C ARG A 546 -16.50 -7.69 22.88
N TYR A 547 -17.60 -8.10 23.50
CA TYR A 547 -17.93 -7.77 24.89
C TYR A 547 -17.30 -8.74 25.92
N THR A 548 -16.13 -9.30 25.63
CA THR A 548 -15.49 -10.28 26.52
C THR A 548 -15.25 -9.73 27.93
N THR A 549 -14.81 -8.47 28.04
CA THR A 549 -14.57 -7.78 29.32
C THR A 549 -15.84 -7.61 30.18
N TYR A 550 -17.01 -7.46 29.55
CA TYR A 550 -18.29 -7.46 30.26
C TYR A 550 -18.58 -8.83 30.89
N PHE A 551 -18.30 -9.93 30.17
CA PHE A 551 -18.50 -11.28 30.68
C PHE A 551 -17.47 -11.69 31.74
N GLU A 552 -16.27 -11.12 31.73
CA GLU A 552 -15.29 -11.26 32.83
C GLU A 552 -15.82 -10.64 34.14
N ARG A 553 -16.61 -9.58 34.08
CA ARG A 553 -17.22 -8.97 35.27
C ARG A 553 -18.46 -9.75 35.74
N ASN A 554 -19.11 -10.49 34.85
CA ASN A 554 -20.40 -11.15 35.04
C ASN A 554 -20.32 -12.67 34.79
N HIS A 555 -19.56 -13.37 35.64
CA HIS A 555 -19.29 -14.80 35.49
C HIS A 555 -20.55 -15.70 35.52
N ASP A 556 -21.68 -15.23 36.06
CA ASP A 556 -22.93 -15.97 36.12
C ASP A 556 -23.57 -16.21 34.74
N LEU A 557 -23.24 -15.38 33.75
CA LEU A 557 -23.73 -15.49 32.37
C LEU A 557 -22.91 -16.49 31.52
N LEU A 558 -21.66 -16.77 31.90
CA LEU A 558 -20.73 -17.58 31.10
C LEU A 558 -21.28 -18.96 30.71
N PRO A 559 -21.89 -19.76 31.60
CA PRO A 559 -22.41 -21.08 31.21
C PRO A 559 -23.52 -20.99 30.15
N ARG A 560 -24.38 -19.97 30.22
CA ARG A 560 -25.49 -19.78 29.28
C ARG A 560 -24.97 -19.40 27.90
N VAL A 561 -24.06 -18.43 27.87
CA VAL A 561 -23.43 -17.91 26.65
C VAL A 561 -22.59 -18.99 25.97
N LEU A 562 -21.80 -19.75 26.73
CA LEU A 562 -21.01 -20.85 26.16
C LEU A 562 -21.90 -21.95 25.60
N ASN A 563 -23.02 -22.30 26.26
CA ASN A 563 -23.98 -23.26 25.71
C ASN A 563 -24.55 -22.76 24.37
N PHE A 564 -24.91 -21.48 24.26
CA PHE A 564 -25.34 -20.87 23.00
C PHE A 564 -24.28 -21.00 21.90
N LEU A 565 -23.03 -20.67 22.21
CA LEU A 565 -21.93 -20.71 21.24
C LEU A 565 -21.63 -22.14 20.79
N PHE A 566 -21.55 -23.11 21.70
CA PHE A 566 -21.33 -24.52 21.35
C PHE A 566 -22.45 -25.10 20.49
N ASN A 567 -23.70 -24.68 20.70
CA ASN A 567 -24.83 -25.06 19.85
C ASN A 567 -24.82 -24.34 18.49
N SER A 568 -24.16 -23.18 18.40
CA SER A 568 -24.01 -22.43 17.16
C SER A 568 -22.93 -23.01 16.24
N LEU A 569 -22.00 -23.82 16.77
CA LEU A 569 -20.97 -24.54 15.99
C LEU A 569 -21.56 -25.59 15.05
N ASP A 570 -22.74 -26.14 15.36
CA ASP A 570 -23.38 -27.16 14.51
C ASP A 570 -23.89 -26.56 13.18
N ALA A 571 -23.90 -25.23 13.03
CA ALA A 571 -24.35 -24.55 11.83
C ALA A 571 -23.18 -23.88 11.08
N ALA A 572 -22.96 -24.30 9.83
CA ALA A 572 -21.79 -23.93 9.03
C ALA A 572 -21.63 -22.42 8.74
N SER A 573 -22.67 -21.60 8.85
CA SER A 573 -22.55 -20.14 8.68
C SER A 573 -22.16 -19.39 9.96
N CYS A 574 -22.24 -20.06 11.12
CA CYS A 574 -21.93 -19.48 12.44
C CYS A 574 -20.65 -20.05 13.06
N ASP A 575 -20.08 -21.10 12.49
CA ASP A 575 -18.97 -21.85 13.08
C ASP A 575 -17.72 -20.99 13.33
N GLN A 576 -17.37 -20.12 12.39
CA GLN A 576 -16.23 -19.21 12.51
C GLN A 576 -16.42 -18.16 13.60
N ALA A 577 -17.61 -17.55 13.65
CA ALA A 577 -17.97 -16.56 14.68
C ALA A 577 -18.00 -17.21 16.06
N ALA A 578 -18.72 -18.33 16.19
CA ALA A 578 -18.88 -19.03 17.46
C ALA A 578 -17.56 -19.60 17.99
N SER A 579 -16.73 -20.23 17.15
CA SER A 579 -15.42 -20.77 17.57
C SER A 579 -14.46 -19.66 18.01
N LYS A 580 -14.48 -18.51 17.33
CA LYS A 580 -13.73 -17.32 17.73
C LYS A 580 -14.19 -16.84 19.11
N SER A 581 -15.48 -16.66 19.32
CA SER A 581 -16.04 -16.20 20.61
C SER A 581 -15.75 -17.16 21.75
N ILE A 582 -15.83 -18.47 21.53
CA ILE A 582 -15.45 -19.48 22.53
C ILE A 582 -13.98 -19.32 22.91
N SER A 583 -13.08 -19.19 21.93
CA SER A 583 -11.65 -19.00 22.19
C SER A 583 -11.39 -17.76 23.03
N PHE A 584 -11.96 -16.60 22.65
CA PHE A 584 -11.77 -15.35 23.38
C PHE A 584 -12.34 -15.39 24.79
N LEU A 585 -13.58 -15.84 24.98
CA LEU A 585 -14.20 -15.94 26.31
C LEU A 585 -13.41 -16.89 27.20
N CYS A 586 -12.97 -18.04 26.68
CA CYS A 586 -12.21 -19.00 27.46
C CYS A 586 -10.82 -18.48 27.87
N GLN A 587 -10.14 -17.70 27.04
CA GLN A 587 -8.82 -17.12 27.35
C GLN A 587 -8.89 -16.06 28.45
N ASN A 588 -9.90 -15.21 28.38
CA ASN A 588 -10.12 -14.08 29.26
C ASN A 588 -10.75 -14.52 30.59
N SER A 589 -11.82 -15.33 30.54
CA SER A 589 -12.51 -15.86 31.73
C SER A 589 -11.98 -17.22 32.22
N ARG A 590 -10.71 -17.55 31.93
CA ARG A 590 -10.11 -18.88 32.19
C ARG A 590 -10.21 -19.34 33.65
N GLN A 591 -10.19 -18.42 34.61
CA GLN A 591 -10.20 -18.73 36.04
C GLN A 591 -11.57 -19.21 36.56
N ALA A 592 -12.67 -18.80 35.94
CA ALA A 592 -14.04 -19.12 36.37
C ALA A 592 -14.55 -20.45 35.77
N LEU A 593 -13.92 -20.92 34.69
CA LEU A 593 -14.35 -22.05 33.87
C LEU A 593 -13.75 -23.45 34.19
N PRO A 594 -12.76 -23.67 35.10
CA PRO A 594 -12.16 -24.99 35.30
C PRO A 594 -13.15 -26.11 35.69
N VAL A 595 -14.29 -25.75 36.27
CA VAL A 595 -15.35 -26.70 36.68
C VAL A 595 -15.99 -27.41 35.47
N TYR A 596 -15.99 -26.78 34.29
CA TYR A 596 -16.64 -27.27 33.08
C TYR A 596 -15.68 -27.94 32.08
N VAL A 597 -14.41 -28.11 32.43
CA VAL A 597 -13.36 -28.61 31.52
C VAL A 597 -13.69 -29.98 30.94
N ASP A 598 -14.17 -30.92 31.76
CA ASP A 598 -14.51 -32.26 31.27
C ASP A 598 -15.69 -32.23 30.28
N ASP A 599 -16.68 -31.37 30.49
CA ASP A 599 -17.81 -31.19 29.56
C ASP A 599 -17.35 -30.60 28.23
N PHE A 600 -16.43 -29.62 28.26
CA PHE A 600 -15.86 -29.04 27.05
C PHE A 600 -15.01 -30.03 26.26
N ILE A 601 -14.20 -30.86 26.94
CA ILE A 601 -13.43 -31.93 26.30
C ILE A 601 -14.38 -32.93 25.63
N ASN A 602 -15.45 -33.34 26.30
CA ASN A 602 -16.45 -34.24 25.72
C ASN A 602 -17.12 -33.64 24.47
N LYS A 603 -17.44 -32.35 24.48
CA LYS A 603 -18.01 -31.66 23.31
C LYS A 603 -17.01 -31.53 22.17
N LEU A 604 -15.72 -31.28 22.47
CA LEU A 604 -14.66 -31.28 21.46
C LEU A 604 -14.50 -32.66 20.80
N ASP A 605 -14.56 -33.73 21.58
CA ASP A 605 -14.50 -35.10 21.06
C ASP A 605 -15.67 -35.41 20.12
N GLN A 606 -16.88 -34.93 20.44
CA GLN A 606 -18.05 -35.01 19.54
C GLN A 606 -17.81 -34.23 18.23
N LEU A 607 -17.32 -33.00 18.31
CA LEU A 607 -17.02 -32.18 17.13
C LEU A 607 -15.93 -32.81 16.26
N ARG A 608 -14.90 -33.41 16.87
CA ARG A 608 -13.82 -34.08 16.14
C ARG A 608 -14.30 -35.30 15.35
N SER A 609 -15.29 -36.01 15.89
CA SER A 609 -15.92 -37.17 15.23
C SER A 609 -16.82 -36.80 14.05
N ASN A 610 -17.25 -35.54 13.97
CA ASN A 610 -18.06 -35.05 12.87
C ASN A 610 -17.17 -34.59 11.70
N SER A 611 -17.33 -35.23 10.54
CA SER A 611 -16.57 -34.91 9.32
C SER A 611 -16.97 -33.59 8.67
N SER A 612 -18.08 -32.97 9.07
CA SER A 612 -18.55 -31.69 8.49
C SER A 612 -17.94 -30.44 9.13
N VAL A 613 -17.14 -30.59 10.19
CA VAL A 613 -16.58 -29.45 10.94
C VAL A 613 -15.25 -29.02 10.34
N ASN A 614 -15.13 -27.72 10.06
CA ASN A 614 -13.90 -27.12 9.54
C ASN A 614 -12.72 -27.26 10.53
N VAL A 615 -11.51 -27.49 10.02
CA VAL A 615 -10.27 -27.56 10.81
C VAL A 615 -10.06 -26.29 11.64
N THR A 616 -10.32 -25.11 11.07
CA THR A 616 -10.22 -23.80 11.76
C THR A 616 -11.18 -23.69 12.95
N THR A 617 -12.35 -24.32 12.87
CA THR A 617 -13.31 -24.33 13.97
C THR A 617 -12.77 -25.19 15.12
N LEU A 618 -12.19 -26.35 14.80
CA LEU A 618 -11.60 -27.26 15.79
C LEU A 618 -10.34 -26.67 16.44
N GLU A 619 -9.49 -25.98 15.67
CA GLU A 619 -8.25 -25.38 16.20
C GLU A 619 -8.58 -24.30 17.26
N ARG A 620 -9.55 -23.42 16.99
CA ARG A 620 -9.97 -22.34 17.91
C ARG A 620 -10.67 -22.86 19.16
N VAL A 621 -11.54 -23.86 19.00
CA VAL A 621 -12.19 -24.48 20.17
C VAL A 621 -11.16 -25.20 21.03
N SER A 622 -10.18 -25.87 20.42
CA SER A 622 -9.07 -26.51 21.15
C SER A 622 -8.19 -25.48 21.87
N GLU A 623 -7.93 -24.32 21.25
CA GLU A 623 -7.23 -23.19 21.86
C GLU A 623 -7.96 -22.67 23.11
N GLY A 624 -9.27 -22.43 23.01
CA GLY A 624 -10.09 -21.99 24.14
C GLY A 624 -10.10 -22.99 25.30
N ILE A 625 -10.32 -24.28 25.01
CA ILE A 625 -10.32 -25.33 26.04
C ILE A 625 -8.94 -25.43 26.69
N ALA A 626 -7.86 -25.37 25.92
CA ALA A 626 -6.50 -25.40 26.46
C ALA A 626 -6.22 -24.23 27.42
N ALA A 627 -6.76 -23.03 27.14
CA ALA A 627 -6.66 -21.88 28.04
C ALA A 627 -7.38 -22.10 29.38
N VAL A 628 -8.55 -22.75 29.38
CA VAL A 628 -9.23 -23.13 30.62
C VAL A 628 -8.44 -24.22 31.36
N VAL A 629 -7.86 -25.18 30.64
CA VAL A 629 -7.01 -26.22 31.26
C VAL A 629 -5.78 -25.61 31.93
N GLN A 630 -5.15 -24.59 31.32
CA GLN A 630 -4.02 -23.85 31.89
C GLN A 630 -4.35 -23.20 33.24
N ALA A 631 -5.60 -22.77 33.44
CA ALA A 631 -6.07 -22.17 34.68
C ALA A 631 -6.47 -23.18 35.78
N ALA A 632 -6.33 -24.49 35.54
CA ALA A 632 -6.66 -25.50 36.54
C ALA A 632 -5.76 -25.41 37.79
N PRO A 633 -6.27 -25.73 38.98
CA PRO A 633 -5.63 -25.41 40.27
C PRO A 633 -4.38 -26.22 40.62
N SER A 634 -4.04 -27.27 39.87
CA SER A 634 -2.84 -28.09 40.13
C SER A 634 -2.17 -28.53 38.84
N ASN A 635 -0.83 -28.54 38.81
CA ASN A 635 -0.04 -29.01 37.66
C ASN A 635 -0.37 -30.46 37.27
N THR A 636 -0.80 -31.29 38.23
CA THR A 636 -1.26 -32.67 37.99
C THR A 636 -2.59 -32.72 37.25
N ALA A 637 -3.55 -31.83 37.59
CA ALA A 637 -4.82 -31.73 36.89
C ALA A 637 -4.61 -31.16 35.47
N GLN A 638 -3.75 -30.15 35.34
CA GLN A 638 -3.34 -29.59 34.04
C GLN A 638 -2.74 -30.67 33.14
N ALA A 639 -1.77 -31.45 33.64
CA ALA A 639 -1.16 -32.54 32.89
C ALA A 639 -2.17 -33.61 32.47
N THR A 640 -3.06 -34.01 33.37
CA THR A 640 -4.09 -35.04 33.09
C THR A 640 -5.05 -34.59 31.99
N SER A 641 -5.56 -33.35 32.08
CA SER A 641 -6.46 -32.78 31.07
C SER A 641 -5.76 -32.53 29.74
N LEU A 642 -4.49 -32.11 29.75
CA LEU A 642 -3.70 -31.95 28.54
C LEU A 642 -3.45 -33.29 27.83
N VAL A 643 -3.19 -34.37 28.58
CA VAL A 643 -3.11 -35.72 27.99
C VAL A 643 -4.45 -36.14 27.37
N LYS A 644 -5.60 -35.83 27.99
CA LYS A 644 -6.92 -36.10 27.38
C LYS A 644 -7.10 -35.38 26.03
N LEU A 645 -6.52 -34.19 25.87
CA LEU A 645 -6.54 -33.44 24.60
C LEU A 645 -5.56 -34.00 23.56
N LEU A 646 -4.34 -34.36 23.96
CA LEU A 646 -3.27 -34.78 23.06
C LEU A 646 -3.36 -36.26 22.64
N ALA A 647 -3.81 -37.16 23.51
CA ALA A 647 -3.81 -38.59 23.23
C ALA A 647 -4.67 -38.98 21.99
N PRO A 648 -5.88 -38.41 21.79
CA PRO A 648 -6.64 -38.66 20.57
C PRO A 648 -5.97 -38.08 19.31
N LEU A 649 -5.29 -36.94 19.42
CA LEU A 649 -4.55 -36.34 18.31
C LEU A 649 -3.36 -37.21 17.90
N HIS A 650 -2.65 -37.77 18.87
CA HIS A 650 -1.59 -38.75 18.62
C HIS A 650 -2.11 -40.01 17.91
N GLN A 651 -3.27 -40.55 18.33
CA GLN A 651 -3.89 -41.69 17.64
C GLN A 651 -4.25 -41.36 16.19
N LEU A 652 -4.75 -40.15 15.92
CA LEU A 652 -5.04 -39.68 14.56
C LEU A 652 -3.75 -39.50 13.73
N ALA A 653 -2.65 -39.05 14.33
CA ALA A 653 -1.35 -38.95 13.66
C ALA A 653 -0.83 -40.33 13.21
N GLU A 654 -0.94 -41.35 14.08
CA GLU A 654 -0.59 -42.73 13.72
C GLU A 654 -1.49 -43.30 12.62
N GLN A 655 -2.79 -42.99 12.65
CA GLN A 655 -3.70 -43.37 11.57
C GLN A 655 -3.31 -42.72 10.25
N ALA A 656 -3.01 -41.41 10.24
CA ALA A 656 -2.53 -40.71 9.05
C ALA A 656 -1.25 -41.36 8.50
N ARG A 657 -0.30 -41.73 9.37
CA ARG A 657 0.92 -42.45 8.94
C ARG A 657 0.60 -43.80 8.28
N LEU A 658 -0.32 -44.58 8.85
CA LEU A 658 -0.72 -45.88 8.30
C LEU A 658 -1.46 -45.76 6.96
N GLU A 659 -2.31 -44.76 6.82
CA GLU A 659 -3.07 -44.47 5.59
C GLU A 659 -2.16 -43.96 4.47
N ALA A 660 -1.20 -43.09 4.79
CA ALA A 660 -0.15 -42.65 3.86
C ALA A 660 0.68 -43.84 3.34
N GLN A 661 1.01 -44.80 4.21
CA GLN A 661 1.67 -46.06 3.83
C GLN A 661 0.77 -46.98 2.98
N SER A 662 -0.54 -46.80 3.05
CA SER A 662 -1.55 -47.57 2.33
C SER A 662 -1.99 -46.91 1.01
N ASN A 663 -1.21 -45.95 0.48
CA ASN A 663 -1.48 -45.17 -0.74
C ASN A 663 -2.72 -44.25 -0.69
N GLN A 664 -3.19 -43.86 0.50
CA GLN A 664 -4.25 -42.85 0.68
C GLN A 664 -3.64 -41.51 1.14
N TYR A 665 -2.78 -40.92 0.31
CA TYR A 665 -1.96 -39.78 0.72
C TYR A 665 -2.78 -38.52 1.04
N ASP A 666 -3.80 -38.20 0.23
CA ASP A 666 -4.57 -36.96 0.37
C ASP A 666 -5.43 -36.95 1.66
N GLU A 667 -6.14 -38.05 1.93
CA GLU A 667 -6.93 -38.22 3.15
C GLU A 667 -6.03 -38.25 4.40
N ALA A 668 -4.86 -38.88 4.30
CA ALA A 668 -3.87 -38.91 5.36
C ALA A 668 -3.28 -37.52 5.64
N LEU A 669 -3.03 -36.73 4.60
CA LEU A 669 -2.50 -35.37 4.71
C LEU A 669 -3.53 -34.44 5.37
N GLU A 670 -4.80 -34.50 5.00
CA GLU A 670 -5.86 -33.70 5.63
C GLU A 670 -5.96 -34.00 7.14
N LYS A 671 -5.90 -35.28 7.52
CA LYS A 671 -5.85 -35.70 8.94
C LYS A 671 -4.59 -35.20 9.64
N GLY A 672 -3.42 -35.27 8.97
CA GLY A 672 -2.15 -34.76 9.47
C GLY A 672 -2.19 -33.25 9.75
N ILE A 673 -2.70 -32.47 8.80
CA ILE A 673 -2.84 -31.01 8.93
C ILE A 673 -3.78 -30.68 10.09
N LYS A 674 -4.92 -31.37 10.19
CA LYS A 674 -5.87 -31.22 11.30
C LYS A 674 -5.21 -31.48 12.65
N VAL A 675 -4.41 -32.53 12.78
CA VAL A 675 -3.70 -32.85 14.03
C VAL A 675 -2.66 -31.78 14.37
N MET A 676 -1.83 -31.37 13.40
CA MET A 676 -0.78 -30.38 13.63
C MET A 676 -1.33 -29.02 14.03
N ARG A 677 -2.35 -28.52 13.32
CA ARG A 677 -2.98 -27.22 13.63
C ARG A 677 -3.65 -27.22 15.01
N CYS A 678 -4.40 -28.26 15.36
CA CYS A 678 -4.96 -28.39 16.70
C CYS A 678 -3.87 -28.45 17.79
N THR A 679 -2.76 -29.16 17.54
CA THR A 679 -1.63 -29.23 18.48
C THR A 679 -0.98 -27.86 18.67
N ALA A 680 -0.77 -27.10 17.58
CA ALA A 680 -0.27 -25.74 17.64
C ALA A 680 -1.20 -24.81 18.44
N SER A 681 -2.51 -24.87 18.16
CA SER A 681 -3.54 -24.09 18.86
C SER A 681 -3.67 -24.43 20.34
N ILE A 682 -3.57 -25.71 20.73
CA ILE A 682 -3.52 -26.10 22.15
C ILE A 682 -2.29 -25.46 22.81
N GLY A 683 -1.14 -25.46 22.15
CA GLY A 683 0.08 -24.81 22.64
C GLY A 683 -0.10 -23.32 22.85
N LYS A 684 -0.77 -22.63 21.92
CA LYS A 684 -1.08 -21.20 22.05
C LYS A 684 -2.04 -20.93 23.20
N GLY A 685 -3.10 -21.72 23.35
CA GLY A 685 -4.08 -21.57 24.44
C GLY A 685 -3.49 -21.89 25.81
N PHE A 686 -2.55 -22.84 25.89
CA PHE A 686 -1.90 -23.22 27.15
C PHE A 686 -0.85 -22.21 27.64
N ARG A 687 -0.60 -21.11 26.91
CA ARG A 687 0.38 -20.12 27.33
C ARG A 687 -0.05 -19.40 28.61
N ALA A 688 0.92 -19.09 29.47
CA ALA A 688 0.69 -18.19 30.60
C ALA A 688 0.15 -16.82 30.11
N PRO A 689 -0.80 -16.18 30.83
CA PRO A 689 -1.26 -14.84 30.50
C PRO A 689 -0.12 -13.82 30.55
N ASP A 690 -0.07 -12.90 29.58
CA ASP A 690 0.91 -11.80 29.56
C ASP A 690 0.72 -10.83 30.76
N ASP A 691 -0.51 -10.69 31.28
CA ASP A 691 -0.87 -9.82 32.42
C ASP A 691 -0.69 -10.47 33.81
N ALA A 692 -0.12 -11.67 33.89
CA ALA A 692 0.16 -12.28 35.18
C ALA A 692 1.18 -11.42 35.96
N VAL A 693 0.81 -10.97 37.17
CA VAL A 693 1.68 -10.18 38.05
C VAL A 693 3.02 -10.88 38.18
N ILE A 694 4.07 -10.27 37.61
CA ILE A 694 5.45 -10.69 37.82
C ILE A 694 5.75 -10.39 39.29
N ASP A 695 5.71 -11.43 40.12
CA ASP A 695 6.11 -11.32 41.51
C ASP A 695 7.61 -11.03 41.56
N LEU A 696 7.97 -9.75 41.75
CA LEU A 696 9.36 -9.28 41.86
C LEU A 696 10.02 -9.73 43.18
N ASP A 697 9.23 -10.17 44.17
CA ASP A 697 9.68 -10.69 45.46
C ASP A 697 9.77 -12.23 45.49
N ALA A 698 9.24 -12.91 44.47
CA ALA A 698 9.64 -14.28 44.18
C ALA A 698 11.11 -14.26 43.75
N GLU A 699 12.00 -14.75 44.63
CA GLU A 699 13.42 -14.95 44.34
C GLU A 699 13.59 -15.39 42.88
N GLY A 700 14.36 -14.62 42.09
CA GLY A 700 14.59 -14.88 40.67
C GLY A 700 14.87 -16.36 40.42
N PRO A 701 14.51 -16.89 39.22
CA PRO A 701 14.29 -18.32 38.99
C PRO A 701 15.39 -19.13 39.65
N SER A 702 15.06 -19.73 40.81
CA SER A 702 16.02 -20.59 41.50
C SER A 702 16.28 -21.77 40.57
N GLU A 703 17.50 -21.78 40.04
CA GLU A 703 18.02 -22.87 39.23
C GLU A 703 17.84 -24.20 39.99
N GLY A 704 16.97 -25.03 39.45
CA GLY A 704 16.97 -26.46 39.69
C GLY A 704 16.62 -27.19 38.39
N PRO A 705 17.36 -28.24 37.99
CA PRO A 705 17.02 -29.12 36.84
C PRO A 705 15.77 -29.99 37.09
N ASN A 706 14.85 -29.55 37.95
CA ASN A 706 13.68 -30.27 38.45
C ASN A 706 12.39 -29.55 38.05
N ASN A 707 12.18 -29.33 36.76
CA ASN A 707 10.87 -28.93 36.25
C ASN A 707 9.92 -30.15 36.28
N PHE A 708 8.76 -30.01 36.92
CA PHE A 708 7.68 -31.02 36.92
C PHE A 708 7.35 -31.52 35.51
N TRP A 709 7.35 -30.62 34.52
CA TRP A 709 7.06 -30.96 33.12
C TRP A 709 8.20 -31.70 32.41
N ALA A 710 9.44 -31.59 32.92
CA ALA A 710 10.61 -32.27 32.37
C ALA A 710 10.93 -33.59 33.07
N ARG A 711 10.52 -33.78 34.33
CA ARG A 711 10.74 -35.02 35.11
C ARG A 711 9.52 -35.42 35.95
N GLY A 712 8.93 -36.57 35.60
CA GLY A 712 7.85 -37.26 36.31
C GLY A 712 6.98 -38.04 35.32
N GLU A 713 6.48 -39.24 35.69
CA GLU A 713 5.64 -40.05 34.80
C GLU A 713 4.41 -39.26 34.30
N LEU A 714 3.81 -38.42 35.15
CA LEU A 714 2.63 -37.62 34.80
C LEU A 714 2.97 -36.31 34.08
N GLY A 715 4.06 -35.64 34.46
CA GLY A 715 4.44 -34.33 33.90
C GLY A 715 5.15 -34.41 32.54
N GLY A 716 5.94 -35.47 32.30
CA GLY A 716 6.66 -35.68 31.03
C GLY A 716 5.82 -36.32 29.93
N THR A 717 4.67 -36.92 30.27
CA THR A 717 3.80 -37.59 29.28
C THR A 717 3.28 -36.64 28.19
N PRO A 718 2.80 -35.41 28.50
CA PRO A 718 2.44 -34.43 27.47
C PRO A 718 3.57 -34.09 26.51
N GLN A 719 4.79 -33.85 27.02
CA GLN A 719 5.97 -33.57 26.19
C GLN A 719 6.31 -34.73 25.26
N ALA A 720 6.21 -35.97 25.77
CA ALA A 720 6.42 -37.17 24.96
C ALA A 720 5.41 -37.27 23.80
N TYR A 721 4.12 -37.02 24.06
CA TYR A 721 3.11 -37.00 23.00
C TYR A 721 3.37 -35.91 21.96
N LEU A 722 3.75 -34.70 22.38
CA LEU A 722 4.06 -33.61 21.45
C LEU A 722 5.23 -33.99 20.52
N ILE A 723 6.33 -34.49 21.08
CA ILE A 723 7.51 -34.91 20.31
C ILE A 723 7.14 -36.05 19.35
N GLN A 724 6.36 -37.03 19.80
CA GLN A 724 5.90 -38.13 18.95
C GLN A 724 5.02 -37.64 17.79
N ILE A 725 4.06 -36.75 18.04
CA ILE A 725 3.22 -36.15 16.98
C ILE A 725 4.09 -35.45 15.94
N LEU A 726 5.06 -34.63 16.38
CA LEU A 726 5.99 -33.94 15.49
C LEU A 726 6.82 -34.92 14.66
N ASP A 727 7.45 -35.90 15.30
CA ASP A 727 8.30 -36.89 14.61
C ASP A 727 7.50 -37.74 13.59
N ILE A 728 6.27 -38.13 13.94
CA ILE A 728 5.39 -38.92 13.06
C ILE A 728 5.02 -38.10 11.81
N LEU A 729 4.52 -36.88 11.99
CA LEU A 729 3.93 -36.11 10.89
C LEU A 729 4.99 -35.46 10.01
N ILE A 730 6.09 -34.96 10.58
CA ILE A 730 7.23 -34.46 9.79
C ILE A 730 7.91 -35.61 9.05
N GLY A 731 8.02 -36.80 9.67
CA GLY A 731 8.56 -37.98 9.02
C GLY A 731 7.68 -38.51 7.88
N THR A 732 6.37 -38.30 7.95
CA THR A 732 5.41 -38.76 6.93
C THR A 732 5.24 -37.73 5.80
N PHE A 733 5.20 -36.43 6.12
CA PHE A 733 4.92 -35.34 5.20
C PHE A 733 6.01 -34.24 5.23
N PRO A 734 7.28 -34.57 4.91
CA PRO A 734 8.41 -33.65 5.08
C PRO A 734 8.43 -32.46 4.10
N THR A 735 7.68 -32.54 3.00
CA THR A 735 7.64 -31.54 1.93
C THR A 735 6.34 -30.74 1.92
N ASP A 736 5.45 -30.94 2.90
CA ASP A 736 4.20 -30.20 2.96
C ASP A 736 4.37 -28.87 3.72
N GLY A 737 3.94 -27.77 3.10
CA GLY A 737 4.11 -26.43 3.66
C GLY A 737 3.25 -26.16 4.90
N ASP A 738 2.02 -26.69 4.94
CA ASP A 738 1.08 -26.49 6.07
C ASP A 738 1.55 -27.23 7.31
N ILE A 739 2.08 -28.45 7.15
CA ILE A 739 2.67 -29.23 8.24
C ILE A 739 3.93 -28.54 8.80
N ILE A 740 4.78 -28.00 7.93
CA ILE A 740 5.99 -27.25 8.34
C ILE A 740 5.61 -26.00 9.12
N GLU A 741 4.63 -25.23 8.65
CA GLU A 741 4.17 -24.01 9.31
C GLU A 741 3.55 -24.32 10.68
N ALA A 742 2.65 -25.30 10.75
CA ALA A 742 2.07 -25.73 12.02
C ALA A 742 3.12 -26.31 12.98
N THR A 743 4.16 -26.99 12.48
CA THR A 743 5.31 -27.43 13.30
C THR A 743 6.03 -26.23 13.91
N CYS A 744 6.30 -25.20 13.10
CA CYS A 744 6.92 -23.97 13.58
C CYS A 744 6.09 -23.32 14.70
N ASP A 745 4.76 -23.33 14.58
CA ASP A 745 3.86 -22.76 15.59
C ASP A 745 3.83 -23.58 16.90
N VAL A 746 3.87 -24.92 16.82
CA VAL A 746 4.02 -25.79 18.00
C VAL A 746 5.31 -25.46 18.74
N LEU A 747 6.43 -25.34 18.02
CA LEU A 747 7.73 -25.02 18.62
C LEU A 747 7.74 -23.61 19.24
N LYS A 748 7.22 -22.61 18.52
CA LYS A 748 7.12 -21.22 19.00
C LYS A 748 6.26 -21.09 20.24
N ALA A 749 5.28 -21.98 20.45
CA ALA A 749 4.43 -21.94 21.64
C ALA A 749 5.21 -22.08 22.94
N GLY A 750 6.35 -22.78 22.95
CA GLY A 750 7.23 -22.85 24.12
C GLY A 750 8.18 -21.67 24.27
N TYR A 751 8.45 -20.91 23.20
CA TYR A 751 9.51 -19.88 23.22
C TYR A 751 9.10 -18.61 23.99
N THR A 752 7.81 -18.34 24.08
CA THR A 752 7.28 -17.16 24.77
C THR A 752 7.12 -17.36 26.27
N GLU A 753 7.37 -18.57 26.78
CA GLU A 753 7.20 -18.91 28.19
C GLU A 753 8.41 -18.49 29.04
N HIS A 754 8.15 -17.76 30.13
CA HIS A 754 9.17 -17.40 31.12
C HIS A 754 9.37 -18.50 32.17
N THR A 755 8.34 -19.30 32.42
CA THR A 755 8.40 -20.45 33.32
C THR A 755 8.34 -21.75 32.53
N PRO A 756 9.11 -22.80 32.89
CA PRO A 756 9.13 -24.03 32.11
C PRO A 756 7.75 -24.73 32.04
N GLY A 757 7.08 -24.68 30.89
CA GLY A 757 5.78 -25.33 30.62
C GLY A 757 5.88 -26.60 29.73
N PRO A 758 4.75 -27.26 29.43
CA PRO A 758 4.73 -28.48 28.62
C PRO A 758 5.15 -28.28 27.16
N TYR A 759 5.01 -27.08 26.60
CA TYR A 759 5.48 -26.75 25.25
C TYR A 759 6.94 -26.25 25.21
N VAL A 760 7.59 -26.08 26.38
CA VAL A 760 9.03 -25.78 26.45
C VAL A 760 9.80 -27.08 26.20
N LEU A 761 9.95 -27.41 24.91
CA LEU A 761 10.63 -28.61 24.44
C LEU A 761 12.15 -28.49 24.57
N PRO A 762 12.88 -29.62 24.64
CA PRO A 762 14.35 -29.61 24.63
C PRO A 762 14.88 -28.90 23.37
N PRO A 763 15.91 -28.02 23.48
CA PRO A 763 16.47 -27.28 22.35
C PRO A 763 16.81 -28.15 21.13
N GLN A 764 17.24 -29.38 21.36
CA GLN A 764 17.62 -30.31 20.30
C GLN A 764 16.48 -30.70 19.36
N VAL A 765 15.22 -30.63 19.80
CA VAL A 765 14.05 -30.86 18.92
C VAL A 765 13.99 -29.78 17.85
N THR A 766 14.12 -28.51 18.26
CA THR A 766 14.16 -27.34 17.36
C THR A 766 15.35 -27.41 16.41
N ILE A 767 16.55 -27.69 16.93
CA ILE A 767 17.77 -27.74 16.12
C ILE A 767 17.70 -28.85 15.06
N ARG A 768 17.22 -30.04 15.44
CA ARG A 768 17.04 -31.15 14.50
C ARG A 768 16.06 -30.81 13.39
N PHE A 769 14.95 -30.14 13.72
CA PHE A 769 13.96 -29.71 12.74
C PHE A 769 14.54 -28.68 11.76
N ILE A 770 15.20 -27.63 12.25
CA ILE A 770 15.76 -26.58 11.39
C ILE A 770 16.86 -27.15 10.48
N LYS A 771 17.76 -27.99 11.01
CA LYS A 771 18.85 -28.60 10.22
C LYS A 771 18.36 -29.59 9.15
N ALA A 772 17.13 -30.06 9.23
CA ALA A 772 16.54 -30.89 8.18
C ALA A 772 16.14 -30.07 6.94
N ALA A 773 16.02 -28.73 7.07
CA ALA A 773 15.70 -27.84 5.97
C ALA A 773 16.87 -27.70 4.99
N ASN A 774 16.55 -27.45 3.73
CA ASN A 774 17.51 -27.21 2.66
C ASN A 774 16.97 -26.11 1.71
N VAL A 775 17.73 -25.76 0.67
CA VAL A 775 17.37 -24.69 -0.28
C VAL A 775 16.05 -24.97 -1.02
N THR A 776 15.65 -26.23 -1.15
CA THR A 776 14.38 -26.64 -1.79
C THR A 776 13.22 -26.86 -0.80
N SER A 777 13.45 -26.63 0.50
CA SER A 777 12.42 -26.83 1.51
C SER A 777 11.28 -25.82 1.34
N PRO A 778 10.02 -26.27 1.35
CA PRO A 778 8.89 -25.36 1.32
C PRO A 778 8.84 -24.52 2.60
N ARG A 779 8.33 -23.28 2.49
CA ARG A 779 8.19 -22.34 3.62
C ARG A 779 9.50 -22.11 4.39
N PHE A 780 10.64 -22.16 3.70
CA PHE A 780 11.96 -21.93 4.30
C PHE A 780 12.04 -20.65 5.17
N PRO A 781 11.45 -19.50 4.78
CA PRO A 781 11.43 -18.32 5.65
C PRO A 781 10.75 -18.54 7.01
N THR A 782 9.69 -19.34 7.06
CA THR A 782 9.00 -19.66 8.32
C THR A 782 9.88 -20.50 9.23
N ILE A 783 10.66 -21.44 8.67
CA ILE A 783 11.64 -22.25 9.40
C ILE A 783 12.74 -21.35 9.98
N MET A 784 13.33 -20.48 9.15
CA MET A 784 14.38 -19.57 9.61
C MET A 784 13.86 -18.50 10.59
N GLY A 785 12.63 -18.03 10.42
CA GLY A 785 11.96 -17.17 11.40
C GLY A 785 11.78 -17.87 12.75
N THR A 786 11.54 -19.19 12.74
CA THR A 786 11.50 -20.02 13.96
C THR A 786 12.87 -20.15 14.61
N ALA A 787 13.94 -20.28 13.82
CA ALA A 787 15.32 -20.24 14.30
C ALA A 787 15.65 -18.90 14.99
N SER A 788 15.28 -17.79 14.37
CA SER A 788 15.42 -16.44 14.95
C SER A 788 14.63 -16.28 16.25
N ALA A 789 13.37 -16.74 16.28
CA ALA A 789 12.51 -16.69 17.47
C ALA A 789 13.08 -17.52 18.63
N PHE A 790 13.63 -18.71 18.36
CA PHE A 790 14.30 -19.55 19.35
C PHE A 790 15.50 -18.86 19.99
N LEU A 791 16.34 -18.18 19.19
CA LEU A 791 17.48 -17.43 19.73
C LEU A 791 17.03 -16.17 20.49
N ALA A 792 15.93 -15.54 20.06
CA ALA A 792 15.36 -14.38 20.73
C ALA A 792 14.79 -14.73 22.10
N SER A 793 14.14 -15.89 22.28
CA SER A 793 13.62 -16.31 23.59
C SER A 793 14.70 -16.55 24.62
N HIS A 794 15.87 -17.06 24.21
CA HIS A 794 17.02 -17.27 25.09
C HIS A 794 17.92 -16.03 25.21
N SER A 795 17.43 -14.86 24.80
CA SER A 795 18.26 -13.67 24.76
C SER A 795 18.63 -13.08 26.13
N ALA A 796 17.90 -13.44 27.20
CA ALA A 796 18.26 -13.08 28.57
C ALA A 796 19.46 -13.87 29.09
N GLN A 797 19.65 -15.11 28.63
CA GLN A 797 20.79 -15.96 28.98
C GLN A 797 21.43 -16.59 27.72
N PRO A 798 22.11 -15.79 26.88
CA PRO A 798 22.68 -16.27 25.61
C PRO A 798 23.70 -17.40 25.75
N SER A 799 24.37 -17.52 26.90
CA SER A 799 25.34 -18.58 27.17
C SER A 799 24.72 -19.97 27.27
N ALA A 800 23.44 -20.09 27.60
CA ALA A 800 22.76 -21.37 27.78
C ALA A 800 22.56 -22.13 26.45
N VAL A 801 22.46 -21.40 25.32
CA VAL A 801 22.20 -21.94 23.98
C VAL A 801 23.33 -21.66 22.99
N GLN A 802 24.55 -21.42 23.48
CA GLN A 802 25.68 -21.02 22.64
C GLN A 802 26.08 -22.12 21.64
N ASN A 803 25.98 -23.39 22.02
CA ASN A 803 26.28 -24.52 21.14
C ASN A 803 25.24 -24.64 20.03
N GLU A 804 23.96 -24.53 20.39
CA GLU A 804 22.82 -24.56 19.50
C GLU A 804 22.87 -23.39 18.50
N ALA A 805 23.18 -22.18 18.96
CA ALA A 805 23.39 -21.02 18.09
C ALA A 805 24.53 -21.27 17.09
N THR A 806 25.62 -21.91 17.53
CA THR A 806 26.74 -22.27 16.66
C THR A 806 26.32 -23.27 15.59
N GLU A 807 25.54 -24.30 15.94
CA GLU A 807 25.02 -25.28 14.98
C GLU A 807 24.12 -24.64 13.91
N LEU A 808 23.26 -23.68 14.30
CA LEU A 808 22.41 -22.96 13.34
C LEU A 808 23.22 -22.06 12.41
N ILE A 809 24.25 -21.39 12.92
CA ILE A 809 25.15 -20.58 12.07
C ILE A 809 25.89 -21.47 11.08
N VAL A 810 26.37 -22.64 11.51
CA VAL A 810 27.03 -23.61 10.62
C VAL A 810 26.06 -24.09 9.54
N HIS A 811 24.80 -24.38 9.88
CA HIS A 811 23.79 -24.75 8.90
C HIS A 811 23.55 -23.65 7.85
N VAL A 812 23.40 -22.39 8.28
CA VAL A 812 23.25 -21.24 7.37
C VAL A 812 24.48 -21.08 6.48
N TYR A 813 25.68 -21.28 7.03
CA TYR A 813 26.92 -21.29 6.27
C TYR A 813 26.93 -22.39 5.19
N GLU A 814 26.50 -23.61 5.50
CA GLU A 814 26.41 -24.71 4.54
C GLU A 814 25.47 -24.38 3.38
N LEU A 815 24.31 -23.77 3.67
CA LEU A 815 23.36 -23.32 2.65
C LEU A 815 23.94 -22.21 1.77
N MET A 816 24.60 -21.22 2.36
CA MET A 816 25.28 -20.15 1.61
C MET A 816 26.40 -20.70 0.73
N ASN A 817 27.18 -21.66 1.23
CA ASN A 817 28.24 -22.31 0.47
C ASN A 817 27.67 -23.12 -0.70
N PHE A 818 26.56 -23.82 -0.48
CA PHE A 818 25.83 -24.55 -1.53
C PHE A 818 25.34 -23.61 -2.64
N MET A 819 24.67 -22.51 -2.28
CA MET A 819 24.20 -21.50 -3.25
C MET A 819 25.35 -20.81 -4.01
N ASN A 820 26.51 -20.64 -3.38
CA ASN A 820 27.71 -20.11 -4.05
C ASN A 820 28.31 -21.13 -5.03
N ALA A 821 28.31 -22.42 -4.66
CA ALA A 821 28.85 -23.49 -5.49
C ALA A 821 27.95 -23.83 -6.69
N GLN A 822 26.63 -23.64 -6.56
CA GLN A 822 25.64 -23.89 -7.61
C GLN A 822 24.79 -22.65 -7.90
N PRO A 823 25.25 -21.72 -8.77
CA PRO A 823 24.50 -20.51 -9.10
C PRO A 823 23.11 -20.77 -9.71
N ASP A 824 22.92 -21.90 -10.38
CA ASP A 824 21.64 -22.31 -10.99
C ASP A 824 20.56 -22.65 -9.94
N GLN A 825 20.97 -22.95 -8.71
CA GLN A 825 20.07 -23.25 -7.58
C GLN A 825 20.03 -22.13 -6.56
N TYR A 826 20.42 -20.91 -6.96
CA TYR A 826 20.26 -19.74 -6.10
C TYR A 826 18.79 -19.37 -5.96
N ASP A 827 18.30 -19.39 -4.73
CA ASP A 827 16.97 -18.91 -4.37
C ASP A 827 17.09 -17.57 -3.61
N PRO A 828 16.55 -16.45 -4.15
CA PRO A 828 16.52 -15.17 -3.46
C PRO A 828 15.85 -15.22 -2.08
N GLU A 829 14.78 -16.00 -1.91
CA GLU A 829 14.03 -16.09 -0.65
C GLU A 829 14.88 -16.77 0.45
N VAL A 830 15.55 -17.86 0.11
CA VAL A 830 16.49 -18.56 1.00
C VAL A 830 17.67 -17.65 1.36
N ALA A 831 18.24 -16.94 0.39
CA ALA A 831 19.32 -15.99 0.61
C ALA A 831 18.89 -14.85 1.56
N HIS A 832 17.69 -14.31 1.37
CA HIS A 832 17.11 -13.30 2.25
C HIS A 832 16.98 -13.81 3.69
N SER A 833 16.33 -14.96 3.91
CA SER A 833 16.11 -15.52 5.25
C SER A 833 17.39 -15.91 5.98
N CYS A 834 18.39 -16.44 5.26
CA CYS A 834 19.70 -16.76 5.83
C CYS A 834 20.41 -15.50 6.33
N ILE A 835 20.40 -14.42 5.54
CA ILE A 835 21.05 -13.16 5.90
C ILE A 835 20.30 -12.45 7.03
N ASP A 836 18.96 -12.47 6.99
CA ASP A 836 18.13 -11.87 8.02
C ASP A 836 18.28 -12.57 9.38
N PHE A 837 18.33 -13.91 9.39
CA PHE A 837 18.67 -14.69 10.59
C PHE A 837 20.01 -14.25 11.20
N LEU A 838 21.06 -14.14 10.39
CA LEU A 838 22.37 -13.68 10.87
C LEU A 838 22.29 -12.25 11.43
N ASN A 839 21.57 -11.35 10.74
CA ASN A 839 21.38 -9.97 11.18
C ASN A 839 20.66 -9.88 12.54
N LEU A 840 19.60 -10.66 12.75
CA LEU A 840 18.83 -10.68 14.01
C LEU A 840 19.60 -11.33 15.17
N MET A 841 20.44 -12.33 14.87
CA MET A 841 21.24 -13.06 15.86
C MET A 841 22.43 -12.23 16.37
N LEU A 842 23.09 -11.47 15.49
CA LEU A 842 24.34 -10.75 15.78
C LEU A 842 24.32 -9.87 17.06
N PRO A 843 23.32 -9.01 17.33
CA PRO A 843 23.37 -8.11 18.47
C PRO A 843 23.51 -8.81 19.83
N LYS A 844 22.91 -10.00 20.00
CA LYS A 844 22.80 -10.69 21.28
C LYS A 844 23.65 -11.96 21.37
N HIS A 845 23.88 -12.64 20.24
CA HIS A 845 24.61 -13.92 20.17
C HIS A 845 25.96 -13.80 19.44
N LYS A 846 26.54 -12.59 19.36
CA LYS A 846 27.83 -12.31 18.71
C LYS A 846 28.97 -13.25 19.10
N ALA A 847 28.99 -13.76 20.34
CA ALA A 847 30.02 -14.70 20.80
C ALA A 847 30.01 -16.02 20.02
N ALA A 848 28.82 -16.56 19.70
CA ALA A 848 28.70 -17.77 18.88
C ALA A 848 29.24 -17.53 17.46
N PHE A 849 28.94 -16.36 16.87
CA PHE A 849 29.46 -15.96 15.57
C PHE A 849 30.99 -15.77 15.59
N PHE A 850 31.54 -15.05 16.58
CA PHE A 850 32.98 -14.77 16.67
C PHE A 850 33.82 -16.01 17.02
N ASN A 851 33.28 -16.99 17.73
CA ASN A 851 33.99 -18.25 17.98
C ASN A 851 34.27 -19.03 16.68
N LEU A 852 33.56 -18.74 15.60
CA LEU A 852 33.78 -19.35 14.29
C LEU A 852 34.93 -18.70 13.49
N VAL A 853 35.60 -17.67 14.02
CA VAL A 853 36.78 -17.05 13.39
C VAL A 853 37.94 -18.06 13.26
N HIS A 854 38.14 -18.89 14.30
CA HIS A 854 39.27 -19.85 14.36
C HIS A 854 38.83 -21.32 14.38
N SER A 855 37.53 -21.60 14.26
CA SER A 855 37.01 -22.97 14.31
C SER A 855 37.36 -23.75 13.03
N PRO A 856 38.05 -24.91 13.13
CA PRO A 856 38.34 -25.75 11.98
C PRO A 856 37.07 -26.55 11.64
N ILE A 857 36.13 -25.94 10.92
CA ILE A 857 35.03 -26.71 10.32
C ILE A 857 35.66 -27.67 9.29
N PRO A 858 35.48 -29.00 9.39
CA PRO A 858 36.40 -29.96 8.75
C PRO A 858 36.43 -29.99 7.22
N GLN A 859 35.57 -29.27 6.49
CA GLN A 859 35.49 -29.40 5.04
C GLN A 859 35.20 -28.03 4.38
N HIS A 860 36.28 -27.42 3.86
CA HIS A 860 36.33 -26.32 2.89
C HIS A 860 35.87 -24.92 3.33
N SER A 861 36.82 -23.99 3.45
CA SER A 861 36.67 -22.53 3.69
C SER A 861 36.31 -22.10 5.13
N ALA A 862 36.92 -21.00 5.58
CA ALA A 862 36.58 -20.40 6.86
C ALA A 862 35.16 -19.80 6.79
N ALA A 863 34.30 -20.13 7.77
CA ALA A 863 32.87 -19.82 7.74
C ALA A 863 32.57 -18.33 7.60
N ILE A 864 33.20 -17.49 8.43
CA ILE A 864 32.96 -16.04 8.41
C ILE A 864 33.37 -15.43 7.06
N PRO A 865 34.55 -15.74 6.50
CA PRO A 865 34.89 -15.29 5.16
C PRO A 865 33.87 -15.65 4.07
N THR A 866 33.34 -16.86 4.09
CA THR A 866 32.33 -17.30 3.11
C THR A 866 31.01 -16.55 3.30
N ILE A 867 30.55 -16.35 4.53
CA ILE A 867 29.34 -15.57 4.84
C ILE A 867 29.49 -14.12 4.36
N LEU A 868 30.61 -13.45 4.67
CA LEU A 868 30.84 -12.07 4.24
C LEU A 868 30.96 -11.95 2.72
N THR A 869 31.60 -12.93 2.06
CA THR A 869 31.71 -12.94 0.60
C THR A 869 30.33 -13.16 -0.05
N PHE A 870 29.50 -14.03 0.52
CA PHE A 870 28.13 -14.26 0.06
C PHE A 870 27.28 -12.99 0.16
N THR A 871 27.29 -12.28 1.30
CA THR A 871 26.51 -11.03 1.45
C THR A 871 26.97 -9.94 0.48
N LEU A 872 28.27 -9.86 0.16
CA LEU A 872 28.79 -8.97 -0.89
C LEU A 872 28.31 -9.37 -2.29
N ALA A 873 28.27 -10.66 -2.61
CA ALA A 873 27.74 -11.15 -3.87
C ALA A 873 26.25 -10.82 -4.02
N VAL A 874 25.48 -10.93 -2.93
CA VAL A 874 24.05 -10.57 -2.90
C VAL A 874 23.82 -9.08 -3.15
N LEU A 875 24.64 -8.18 -2.58
CA LEU A 875 24.54 -6.73 -2.83
C LEU A 875 24.76 -6.32 -4.31
N LYS A 876 25.36 -7.20 -5.14
CA LYS A 876 25.52 -6.98 -6.58
C LYS A 876 24.33 -7.44 -7.41
N ARG A 877 23.48 -8.31 -6.87
CA ARG A 877 22.33 -8.88 -7.59
C ARG A 877 21.17 -7.88 -7.65
N PRO A 878 20.28 -7.99 -8.65
CA PRO A 878 19.14 -7.08 -8.79
C PRO A 878 17.99 -7.34 -7.80
N ASP A 879 18.05 -8.42 -7.02
CA ASP A 879 16.97 -8.84 -6.13
C ASP A 879 16.84 -7.91 -4.90
N PRO A 880 15.69 -7.23 -4.69
CA PRO A 880 15.57 -6.19 -3.66
C PRO A 880 15.56 -6.74 -2.23
N LEU A 881 14.86 -7.85 -1.94
CA LEU A 881 14.74 -8.37 -0.58
C LEU A 881 16.08 -8.87 0.01
N PRO A 882 16.89 -9.67 -0.73
CA PRO A 882 18.21 -10.07 -0.27
C PRO A 882 19.18 -8.89 -0.16
N LEU A 883 19.09 -7.91 -1.07
CA LEU A 883 19.92 -6.70 -1.03
C LEU A 883 19.63 -5.88 0.23
N ARG A 884 18.35 -5.71 0.60
CA ARG A 884 17.94 -5.00 1.81
C ARG A 884 18.40 -5.71 3.08
N SER A 885 18.27 -7.04 3.17
CA SER A 885 18.75 -7.80 4.34
C SER A 885 20.29 -7.78 4.42
N ALA A 886 21.00 -7.87 3.30
CA ALA A 886 22.46 -7.72 3.27
C ALA A 886 22.89 -6.33 3.74
N SER A 887 22.19 -5.28 3.31
CA SER A 887 22.45 -3.91 3.76
C SER A 887 22.21 -3.74 5.27
N ALA A 888 21.15 -4.34 5.80
CA ALA A 888 20.88 -4.35 7.25
C ALA A 888 22.00 -5.09 8.01
N PHE A 889 22.39 -6.28 7.55
CA PHE A 889 23.49 -7.07 8.13
C PHE A 889 24.80 -6.28 8.23
N TRP A 890 25.24 -5.63 7.15
CA TRP A 890 26.45 -4.80 7.16
C TRP A 890 26.34 -3.60 8.10
N SER A 891 25.17 -2.96 8.15
CA SER A 891 24.90 -1.84 9.06
C SER A 891 24.95 -2.25 10.53
N THR A 892 24.39 -3.43 10.85
CA THR A 892 24.43 -4.03 12.20
C THR A 892 25.86 -4.41 12.56
N LEU A 893 26.59 -5.09 11.68
CA LEU A 893 27.98 -5.50 11.89
C LEU A 893 28.88 -4.30 12.23
N PHE A 894 28.76 -3.19 11.49
CA PHE A 894 29.53 -1.97 11.79
C PHE A 894 29.13 -1.26 13.08
N SER A 895 27.91 -1.47 13.56
CA SER A 895 27.39 -0.86 14.79
C SER A 895 27.83 -1.63 16.06
N LEU A 896 28.40 -2.82 15.93
CA LEU A 896 28.89 -3.61 17.07
C LEU A 896 30.15 -2.99 17.70
N THR A 897 30.18 -2.88 19.03
CA THR A 897 31.29 -2.27 19.78
C THR A 897 32.49 -3.19 20.00
N ASP A 898 32.25 -4.51 20.03
CA ASP A 898 33.21 -5.53 20.49
C ASP A 898 33.62 -6.46 19.33
N LEU A 899 34.05 -5.89 18.21
CA LEU A 899 34.52 -6.67 17.05
C LEU A 899 35.90 -7.29 17.33
N PRO A 900 36.13 -8.59 17.03
CA PRO A 900 37.46 -9.21 17.07
C PRO A 900 38.47 -8.45 16.21
N ALA A 901 39.77 -8.55 16.54
CA ALA A 901 40.83 -7.87 15.80
C ALA A 901 40.84 -8.25 14.30
N GLU A 902 40.44 -9.49 13.98
CA GLU A 902 40.31 -10.01 12.62
C GLU A 902 39.16 -9.40 11.81
N LEU A 903 38.21 -8.73 12.46
CA LEU A 903 37.05 -8.03 11.86
C LEU A 903 37.12 -6.52 12.10
N GLN A 904 38.32 -5.99 12.33
CA GLN A 904 38.60 -4.56 12.38
C GLN A 904 39.45 -4.14 11.16
N PRO A 905 39.27 -2.92 10.62
CA PRO A 905 40.12 -2.42 9.55
C PRO A 905 41.57 -2.29 10.02
N GLY A 906 42.53 -2.66 9.18
CA GLY A 906 43.96 -2.65 9.55
C GLY A 906 44.52 -1.26 9.89
N PRO A 907 45.68 -1.18 10.57
CA PRO A 907 46.35 0.09 10.91
C PRO A 907 46.80 0.90 9.67
N GLY A 908 46.86 0.28 8.49
CA GLY A 908 47.15 0.95 7.21
C GLY A 908 45.96 1.71 6.60
N SER A 909 44.72 1.47 7.07
CA SER A 909 43.50 2.15 6.57
C SER A 909 42.98 3.23 7.52
N SER A 910 43.61 3.43 8.69
CA SER A 910 43.10 4.26 9.77
C SER A 910 44.14 5.27 10.32
N THR A 911 44.42 6.36 9.60
CA THR A 911 45.28 7.44 10.14
C THR A 911 44.61 8.38 11.15
N THR A 912 43.64 7.90 11.94
CA THR A 912 43.08 8.67 13.08
C THR A 912 42.39 7.75 14.11
N ARG A 913 43.15 7.12 15.02
CA ARG A 913 42.73 6.90 16.42
C ARG A 913 43.95 7.02 17.34
N HIS A 914 43.74 7.64 18.50
CA HIS A 914 44.74 7.94 19.51
C HIS A 914 45.60 6.73 19.88
N ALA A 915 46.90 6.84 19.64
CA ALA A 915 47.89 5.91 20.17
C ALA A 915 48.15 6.24 21.66
N THR A 916 47.69 5.37 22.55
CA THR A 916 48.29 5.24 23.88
C THR A 916 48.82 3.82 24.05
N ALA A 917 50.15 3.76 24.17
CA ALA A 917 50.96 2.68 24.73
C ALA A 917 51.03 1.33 23.99
N ALA A 918 52.13 1.11 23.27
CA ALA A 918 53.12 0.09 23.66
C ALA A 918 54.38 0.23 22.79
N ALA A 919 55.46 0.70 23.41
CA ALA A 919 56.80 0.57 22.88
C ALA A 919 57.23 -0.90 23.05
N ASN A 920 57.46 -1.62 21.95
CA ASN A 920 58.62 -2.50 21.75
C ASN A 920 58.54 -3.14 20.36
N GLY A 921 59.67 -3.06 19.66
CA GLY A 921 59.77 -3.36 18.25
C GLY A 921 59.61 -4.84 17.89
N ALA A 922 58.86 -5.06 16.83
CA ALA A 922 59.14 -5.94 15.69
C ALA A 922 58.02 -5.64 14.70
N ILE A 923 58.34 -5.27 13.46
CA ILE A 923 57.33 -5.13 12.39
C ILE A 923 57.25 -6.50 11.73
N PRO A 924 56.19 -7.31 11.92
CA PRO A 924 55.94 -8.41 11.01
C PRO A 924 55.19 -7.82 9.80
N GLN A 925 55.79 -7.98 8.62
CA GLN A 925 55.12 -7.77 7.34
C GLN A 925 53.97 -8.80 7.22
N HIS A 926 52.78 -8.45 7.70
CA HIS A 926 51.56 -9.26 7.51
C HIS A 926 50.92 -8.90 6.17
N GLY A 927 50.56 -9.93 5.38
CA GLY A 927 49.81 -9.77 4.13
C GLY A 927 48.44 -9.11 4.32
N PRO A 928 47.72 -8.78 3.23
CA PRO A 928 46.46 -8.05 3.32
C PRO A 928 45.45 -8.81 4.20
N HIS A 929 44.95 -8.13 5.21
CA HIS A 929 43.94 -8.64 6.12
C HIS A 929 42.67 -8.96 5.32
N PHE A 930 42.08 -10.15 5.48
CA PHE A 930 40.90 -10.57 4.70
C PHE A 930 39.75 -9.55 4.80
N PHE A 931 39.53 -9.00 6.00
CA PHE A 931 38.48 -8.02 6.23
C PHE A 931 38.70 -6.69 5.49
N ASP A 932 39.96 -6.25 5.31
CA ASP A 932 40.27 -5.07 4.49
C ASP A 932 39.90 -5.32 3.01
N THR A 933 40.05 -6.56 2.53
CA THR A 933 39.62 -6.96 1.17
C THR A 933 38.09 -6.92 1.03
N CYS A 934 37.36 -7.39 2.05
CA CYS A 934 35.90 -7.32 2.10
C CYS A 934 35.38 -5.89 2.14
N ILE A 935 35.95 -5.03 2.98
CA ILE A 935 35.55 -3.62 3.07
C ILE A 935 35.85 -2.88 1.77
N SER A 936 37.00 -3.16 1.13
CA SER A 936 37.31 -2.58 -0.17
C SER A 936 36.28 -3.00 -1.23
N SER A 937 35.91 -4.28 -1.25
CA SER A 937 34.88 -4.81 -2.14
C SER A 937 33.51 -4.20 -1.86
N LEU A 938 33.14 -4.02 -0.59
CA LEU A 938 31.92 -3.34 -0.17
C LEU A 938 31.91 -1.89 -0.66
N GLY A 939 33.01 -1.17 -0.51
CA GLY A 939 33.18 0.20 -1.00
C GLY A 939 32.92 0.29 -2.51
N ASN A 940 33.50 -0.61 -3.29
CA ASN A 940 33.30 -0.71 -4.74
C ASN A 940 31.83 -0.99 -5.08
N ILE A 941 31.19 -1.95 -4.40
CA ILE A 941 29.78 -2.29 -4.64
C ILE A 941 28.85 -1.11 -4.32
N LEU A 942 29.00 -0.49 -3.16
CA LEU A 942 28.16 0.62 -2.73
C LEU A 942 28.26 1.81 -3.70
N MET A 943 29.49 2.20 -4.08
CA MET A 943 29.68 3.31 -5.01
C MET A 943 29.20 2.98 -6.42
N TYR A 944 29.36 1.74 -6.88
CA TYR A 944 28.80 1.29 -8.15
C TYR A 944 27.26 1.36 -8.16
N GLN A 945 26.61 0.84 -7.12
CA GLN A 945 25.15 0.85 -6.99
C GLN A 945 24.57 2.26 -6.88
N VAL A 946 25.17 3.11 -6.04
CA VAL A 946 24.78 4.52 -5.85
C VAL A 946 25.03 5.35 -7.11
N SER A 947 25.98 4.97 -7.97
CA SER A 947 26.21 5.59 -9.28
C SER A 947 25.17 5.21 -10.34
N GLY A 948 23.96 4.85 -9.91
CA GLY A 948 22.85 4.58 -10.80
C GLY A 948 22.68 3.13 -11.20
N HIS A 949 23.18 2.13 -10.47
CA HIS A 949 22.93 0.71 -10.83
C HIS A 949 21.85 0.03 -9.97
N CYS A 950 21.45 0.64 -8.85
CA CYS A 950 20.32 0.17 -8.05
C CYS A 950 19.01 0.89 -8.39
N ALA A 951 17.88 0.28 -8.00
CA ALA A 951 16.58 0.94 -8.00
C ALA A 951 16.55 2.09 -6.99
N ARG A 952 15.74 3.12 -7.26
CA ARG A 952 15.61 4.30 -6.38
C ARG A 952 15.09 3.95 -4.98
N SER A 953 14.19 2.97 -4.90
CA SER A 953 13.62 2.47 -3.64
C SER A 953 14.65 1.84 -2.71
N ASP A 954 15.77 1.32 -3.25
CA ASP A 954 16.80 0.64 -2.45
C ASP A 954 17.91 1.59 -1.96
N LEU A 955 17.93 2.85 -2.43
CA LEU A 955 18.94 3.84 -2.06
C LEU A 955 18.95 4.14 -0.56
N ASP A 956 17.80 4.15 0.10
CA ASP A 956 17.75 4.45 1.53
C ASP A 956 18.46 3.35 2.35
N HIS A 957 18.34 2.08 1.95
CA HIS A 957 19.03 0.96 2.60
C HIS A 957 20.55 0.97 2.37
N LEU A 958 20.99 1.21 1.14
CA LEU A 958 22.42 1.35 0.82
C LEU A 958 23.03 2.58 1.51
N SER A 959 22.26 3.66 1.63
CA SER A 959 22.67 4.88 2.35
C SER A 959 22.89 4.61 3.85
N GLU A 960 22.12 3.72 4.48
CA GLU A 960 22.38 3.32 5.87
C GLU A 960 23.75 2.66 6.03
N VAL A 961 24.13 1.77 5.12
CA VAL A 961 25.47 1.13 5.15
C VAL A 961 26.57 2.18 5.01
N VAL A 962 26.41 3.11 4.06
CA VAL A 962 27.36 4.23 3.86
C VAL A 962 27.47 5.08 5.12
N LYS A 963 26.34 5.45 5.75
CA LYS A 963 26.33 6.26 6.97
C LYS A 963 27.05 5.55 8.12
N LYS A 964 26.72 4.27 8.36
CA LYS A 964 27.33 3.48 9.43
C LYS A 964 28.82 3.25 9.20
N PHE A 965 29.22 2.97 7.96
CA PHE A 965 30.63 2.79 7.62
C PHE A 965 31.44 4.09 7.82
N ILE A 966 30.92 5.25 7.38
CA ILE A 966 31.57 6.56 7.61
C ILE A 966 31.64 6.90 9.10
N PHE A 967 30.54 6.68 9.84
CA PHE A 967 30.46 7.03 11.26
C PHE A 967 31.45 6.24 12.12
N HIS A 968 31.55 4.92 11.92
CA HIS A 968 32.43 4.06 12.72
C HIS A 968 33.88 4.01 12.21
N TYR A 969 34.09 4.09 10.88
CA TYR A 969 35.38 3.86 10.22
C TYR A 969 35.73 4.92 9.15
N GLN A 970 35.63 6.20 9.50
CA GLN A 970 35.85 7.33 8.58
C GLN A 970 37.15 7.26 7.76
N GLY A 971 38.26 6.84 8.37
CA GLY A 971 39.56 6.72 7.69
C GLY A 971 39.53 5.70 6.56
N ALA A 972 39.05 4.49 6.84
CA ALA A 972 38.93 3.41 5.86
C ALA A 972 37.89 3.76 4.79
N ALA A 973 36.74 4.31 5.18
CA ALA A 973 35.70 4.75 4.26
C ALA A 973 36.22 5.78 3.24
N ARG A 974 37.04 6.74 3.68
CA ARG A 974 37.68 7.73 2.79
C ARG A 974 38.58 7.07 1.74
N VAL A 975 39.38 6.09 2.15
CA VAL A 975 40.32 5.38 1.25
C VAL A 975 39.55 4.52 0.26
N HIS A 976 38.63 3.68 0.73
CA HIS A 976 37.94 2.71 -0.12
C HIS A 976 36.89 3.37 -1.03
N PHE A 977 36.11 4.34 -0.56
CA PHE A 977 35.18 5.06 -1.45
C PHE A 977 35.94 5.93 -2.46
N GLY A 978 37.07 6.52 -2.07
CA GLY A 978 37.93 7.26 -2.99
C GLY A 978 38.51 6.37 -4.09
N ALA A 979 39.02 5.18 -3.73
CA ALA A 979 39.50 4.19 -4.69
C ALA A 979 38.39 3.70 -5.63
N ALA A 980 37.22 3.35 -5.08
CA ALA A 980 36.05 2.93 -5.85
C ALA A 980 35.60 3.96 -6.89
N LEU A 981 35.52 5.24 -6.50
CA LEU A 981 35.12 6.33 -7.38
C LEU A 981 36.17 6.62 -8.46
N ALA A 982 37.45 6.36 -8.18
CA ALA A 982 38.55 6.51 -9.13
C ALA A 982 38.63 5.34 -10.13
N GLU A 983 38.36 4.10 -9.71
CA GLU A 983 38.34 2.92 -10.59
C GLU A 983 37.27 3.01 -11.69
N MET A 984 36.19 3.76 -11.44
CA MET A 984 35.15 4.04 -12.45
C MET A 984 35.64 4.90 -13.64
N ASP A 985 36.85 5.47 -13.61
CA ASP A 985 37.47 6.14 -14.77
C ASP A 985 37.84 5.16 -15.91
N GLY A 986 37.95 3.85 -15.62
CA GLY A 986 38.51 2.86 -16.55
C GLY A 986 37.51 2.06 -17.41
N THR A 987 36.24 1.97 -17.02
CA THR A 987 35.22 1.15 -17.72
C THR A 987 34.42 1.99 -18.71
N LEU A 988 35.02 2.28 -19.87
CA LEU A 988 34.30 2.64 -21.08
C LEU A 988 33.53 1.39 -21.58
N SER A 989 32.26 1.25 -21.20
CA SER A 989 31.33 0.38 -21.92
C SER A 989 30.45 1.26 -22.82
N PRO A 990 30.72 1.30 -24.14
CA PRO A 990 29.87 1.98 -25.10
C PRO A 990 28.74 1.02 -25.48
N ASP A 991 27.72 0.88 -24.63
CA ASP A 991 26.47 0.26 -25.04
C ASP A 991 25.34 0.75 -24.14
N GLY A 992 24.60 1.74 -24.63
CA GLY A 992 23.34 2.25 -24.07
C GLY A 992 22.17 1.27 -24.19
N ALA A 993 22.43 -0.04 -24.03
CA ALA A 993 21.44 -1.10 -24.20
C ALA A 993 20.90 -1.65 -22.87
N GLY A 994 21.47 -1.29 -21.72
CA GLY A 994 21.05 -1.84 -20.43
C GLY A 994 21.14 -0.84 -19.28
N GLY A 995 20.24 0.16 -19.25
CA GLY A 995 19.91 0.95 -18.05
C GLY A 995 21.06 1.23 -17.06
N GLY A 996 22.26 1.56 -17.51
CA GLY A 996 23.40 1.93 -16.67
C GLY A 996 23.48 3.45 -16.53
N GLY A 997 23.84 3.95 -15.34
CA GLY A 997 24.01 5.38 -15.10
C GLY A 997 25.15 5.99 -15.92
N ARG A 998 25.01 7.24 -16.34
CA ARG A 998 26.08 8.11 -16.83
C ARG A 998 27.15 8.26 -15.74
N VAL A 999 28.42 8.12 -16.12
CA VAL A 999 29.55 8.37 -15.21
C VAL A 999 29.73 9.90 -15.05
N PRO A 1000 29.58 10.47 -13.85
CA PRO A 1000 29.75 11.92 -13.63
C PRO A 1000 31.21 12.37 -13.78
N GLU A 1001 31.42 13.67 -14.01
CA GLU A 1001 32.76 14.25 -14.09
C GLU A 1001 33.55 14.02 -12.79
N LYS A 1002 34.88 14.01 -12.89
CA LYS A 1002 35.76 13.75 -11.75
C LYS A 1002 35.53 14.75 -10.61
N GLU A 1003 35.27 16.03 -10.93
CA GLU A 1003 34.97 17.05 -9.93
C GLU A 1003 33.67 16.78 -9.17
N GLU A 1004 32.63 16.26 -9.83
CA GLU A 1004 31.35 15.94 -9.19
C GLU A 1004 31.47 14.74 -8.25
N ARG A 1005 32.27 13.74 -8.62
CA ARG A 1005 32.60 12.59 -7.76
C ARG A 1005 33.40 13.00 -6.53
N GLU A 1006 34.38 13.90 -6.68
CA GLU A 1006 35.15 14.44 -5.56
C GLU A 1006 34.27 15.31 -4.63
N ARG A 1007 33.36 16.12 -5.18
CA ARG A 1007 32.36 16.89 -4.41
C ARG A 1007 31.41 15.97 -3.66
N PHE A 1008 30.92 14.90 -4.30
CA PHE A 1008 30.07 13.90 -3.66
C PHE A 1008 30.78 13.23 -2.48
N LEU A 1009 32.01 12.73 -2.68
CA LEU A 1009 32.83 12.11 -1.63
C LEU A 1009 33.08 13.06 -0.45
N SER A 1010 33.45 14.32 -0.73
CA SER A 1010 33.64 15.34 0.30
C SER A 1010 32.35 15.64 1.07
N SER A 1011 31.21 15.63 0.39
CA SER A 1011 29.90 15.90 0.99
C SER A 1011 29.46 14.77 1.93
N ILE A 1012 29.57 13.50 1.52
CA ILE A 1012 29.20 12.37 2.39
C ILE A 1012 30.14 12.25 3.61
N LEU A 1013 31.44 12.56 3.44
CA LEU A 1013 32.42 12.52 4.54
C LEU A 1013 32.23 13.67 5.55
N SER A 1014 31.83 14.86 5.09
CA SER A 1014 31.58 16.01 5.97
C SER A 1014 30.33 15.84 6.83
N LEU A 1015 29.32 15.15 6.30
CA LEU A 1015 28.06 14.85 6.98
C LEU A 1015 28.18 13.80 8.09
N ARG A 1016 29.33 13.09 8.18
CA ARG A 1016 29.67 12.10 9.22
C ARG A 1016 28.53 11.10 9.53
N GLY A 1017 27.82 10.64 8.50
CA GLY A 1017 26.73 9.67 8.65
C GLY A 1017 25.39 10.25 9.16
N SER A 1018 25.19 11.57 9.11
CA SER A 1018 23.91 12.21 9.46
C SER A 1018 22.80 11.95 8.43
N ARG A 1019 21.55 12.27 8.79
CA ARG A 1019 20.36 12.12 7.91
C ARG A 1019 20.50 12.83 6.55
N GLY A 1020 21.27 13.92 6.49
CA GLY A 1020 21.57 14.63 5.24
C GLY A 1020 22.28 13.79 4.18
N THR A 1021 22.93 12.69 4.57
CA THR A 1021 23.65 11.79 3.66
C THR A 1021 22.70 11.15 2.64
N ASN A 1022 21.47 10.79 3.04
CA ASN A 1022 20.49 10.20 2.11
C ASN A 1022 20.14 11.17 0.97
N ARG A 1023 20.02 12.47 1.28
CA ARG A 1023 19.75 13.49 0.27
C ARG A 1023 20.91 13.60 -0.72
N VAL A 1024 22.14 13.68 -0.23
CA VAL A 1024 23.35 13.75 -1.07
C VAL A 1024 23.49 12.51 -1.96
N VAL A 1025 23.21 11.32 -1.43
CA VAL A 1025 23.21 10.06 -2.20
C VAL A 1025 22.12 10.05 -3.27
N LYS A 1026 20.89 10.47 -2.94
CA LYS A 1026 19.78 10.57 -3.90
C LYS A 1026 20.08 11.58 -5.01
N ASP A 1027 20.59 12.76 -4.65
CA ASP A 1027 20.95 13.81 -5.60
C ASP A 1027 22.04 13.31 -6.57
N TYR A 1028 23.07 12.63 -6.05
CA TYR A 1028 24.12 12.03 -6.87
C TYR A 1028 23.60 10.89 -7.78
N TRP A 1029 22.73 10.02 -7.28
CA TRP A 1029 22.10 8.98 -8.10
C TRP A 1029 21.27 9.57 -9.26
N VAL A 1030 20.53 10.67 -9.01
CA VAL A 1030 19.78 11.39 -10.06
C VAL A 1030 20.71 11.99 -11.10
N VAL A 1031 21.87 12.54 -10.69
CA VAL A 1031 22.89 13.02 -11.62
C VAL A 1031 23.42 11.89 -12.51
N CYS A 1032 23.65 10.70 -11.93
CA CYS A 1032 24.12 9.54 -12.68
C CYS A 1032 23.07 8.98 -13.65
N ARG A 1033 21.79 8.87 -13.25
CA ARG A 1033 20.73 8.31 -14.12
C ARG A 1033 20.14 9.31 -15.13
N GLY A 1034 20.33 10.61 -14.89
CA GLY A 1034 19.74 11.69 -15.66
C GLY A 1034 18.46 12.24 -15.02
N LYS A 1035 18.21 13.54 -15.25
CA LYS A 1035 17.11 14.31 -14.62
C LYS A 1035 15.69 13.76 -14.92
N GLY A 1036 15.54 12.88 -15.90
CA GLY A 1036 14.29 12.17 -16.20
C GLY A 1036 13.89 11.08 -15.18
N PHE A 1037 14.77 10.69 -14.26
CA PHE A 1037 14.49 9.71 -13.20
C PHE A 1037 14.20 10.37 -11.82
N ALA A 1038 14.05 11.69 -11.79
CA ALA A 1038 13.62 12.42 -10.60
C ALA A 1038 12.17 12.11 -10.17
N TYR A 1039 11.40 11.31 -10.94
CA TYR A 1039 9.92 11.28 -10.92
C TYR A 1039 9.22 10.03 -10.38
N ALA A 1040 9.84 9.22 -9.53
CA ALA A 1040 9.08 8.20 -8.80
C ALA A 1040 9.29 8.41 -7.30
N SER A 1041 8.38 9.19 -6.71
CA SER A 1041 8.04 9.17 -5.29
C SER A 1041 6.64 8.60 -5.17
#